data_AF-A0A7M5URI5-F1
#
_entry.id   AF-A0A7M5URI5-F1
#
_cell.length_a   1.000
_cell.length_b   1.000
_cell.length_c   1.000
_cell.angle_alpha   90.00
_cell.angle_beta   90.00
_cell.angle_gamma   90.00
#
_symmetry.space_group_name_H-M   'P 1'
#
loop_
_entity.id
_entity.type
_entity.pdbx_description
1 polymer ?
#
loop_
_entity_poly.entity_id
_entity_poly.type
_entity_poly.pdbx_seq_one_letter_code
_entity_poly.pdbx_strand_id
1 'polypeptide(L)'
;MMSSEQAKVDIINSSCDEKTLIKTLVIIHRDILQNERSVCYTYVEKKLVEALVARLVSCEKNITLGLSLSLLNQIFMCGIQFKERLLHLEALEECLLDLISPQTHDKSEESKKHMLLIHQSALRLLINMNNNMKYQNQIVGKGLFEKIKDLLVLHSSKSAHKDCCQCDYNFSDDARTFMKQLIESKKLVGKIDPDQSSVLEKGGLSILSVDLFDTRSKKDIHINKMFTESGLAWPDIIPSEAESKREDMWCDFNVTKCVDAHCFWAHVDNESHSKIKGMANAIEDHIYSSDVCPLETTEVGQKVFCDVGKFKPGLTWCRGCVLETFQEENFCSILLVDYGFVVQINIDQLFLLPEILGQLPHQAKLCVLKEVKAPPTDSTCLQLTLELLCNLTSKGHGFRIELHRQGFTELLIKLCSIPDKDVVLRSFAVLGNLALNFHIRSQIGYLEGMKLITTTLMRHSDDQSALRILLDALINFLIECSQNRNKIASENILLVLITLYRSPKTNEDNRNLVLRALKNLIRDGWRMLDPINNVKDIREITDKGVDGMRGCFELPNLCGDELMEEVKKRRNRKIAKRGLRDHEALPDPTYKAINMDELVNKLGGLGANQDSDTGISEGEHAMNFSSGGEGYLGNESFGDEDDDNFDGYVYRRRLDALEDETHCFMYESSAKNISSINIGNTVCGFLNSSVMGTIYLGISPVGIIVGINICRKERDNLRLGVDELLGKFDPSVKHHIYEISFLPVMKKNESRCYEQFEERYIIEIKVLKNVANTVYQTPARKMFFRKGASNCEYTVQEIRARTIEQQEAKYQAEIRTLQLTLEEARRMAASKN
;
A
#
# COMPACT_ATOMS: atom_id res chain seq x y z
N MET A 1 -39.98 -32.04 -29.28
CA MET A 1 -39.08 -31.38 -28.31
C MET A 1 -37.78 -30.92 -28.97
N MET A 2 -36.96 -31.77 -29.62
CA MET A 2 -35.72 -31.29 -30.28
C MET A 2 -35.93 -30.20 -31.35
N SER A 3 -37.04 -30.22 -32.10
CA SER A 3 -37.36 -29.15 -33.07
C SER A 3 -37.67 -27.79 -32.43
N SER A 4 -38.09 -27.77 -31.15
CA SER A 4 -38.38 -26.54 -30.42
C SER A 4 -37.12 -25.88 -29.86
N GLU A 5 -36.07 -26.65 -29.57
CA GLU A 5 -34.83 -26.16 -28.96
C GLU A 5 -33.83 -25.66 -30.01
N GLN A 6 -33.69 -26.39 -31.13
CA GLN A 6 -32.94 -25.88 -32.27
C GLN A 6 -33.55 -24.55 -32.75
N ALA A 7 -34.87 -24.41 -32.73
CA ALA A 7 -35.53 -23.14 -33.00
C ALA A 7 -35.15 -22.04 -32.00
N LYS A 8 -35.01 -22.34 -30.69
CA LYS A 8 -34.54 -21.35 -29.69
C LYS A 8 -33.08 -20.94 -29.94
N VAL A 9 -32.20 -21.90 -30.25
CA VAL A 9 -30.79 -21.63 -30.61
C VAL A 9 -30.69 -20.80 -31.89
N ASP A 10 -31.48 -21.15 -32.91
CA ASP A 10 -31.55 -20.42 -34.17
C ASP A 10 -32.06 -19.01 -33.94
N ILE A 11 -33.06 -18.80 -33.07
CA ILE A 11 -33.53 -17.46 -32.67
C ILE A 11 -32.40 -16.68 -31.97
N ILE A 12 -31.63 -17.28 -31.06
CA ILE A 12 -30.52 -16.58 -30.40
C ILE A 12 -29.44 -16.15 -31.42
N ASN A 13 -29.14 -17.02 -32.38
CA ASN A 13 -28.10 -16.77 -33.39
C ASN A 13 -28.56 -15.82 -34.52
N SER A 14 -29.84 -15.84 -34.90
CA SER A 14 -30.35 -15.15 -36.09
C SER A 14 -31.24 -13.93 -35.81
N SER A 15 -31.78 -13.78 -34.59
CA SER A 15 -32.79 -12.75 -34.34
C SER A 15 -32.19 -11.35 -34.35
N CYS A 16 -32.57 -10.57 -35.37
CA CYS A 16 -32.39 -9.12 -35.39
C CYS A 16 -33.44 -8.40 -34.52
N ASP A 17 -34.56 -9.04 -34.19
CA ASP A 17 -35.60 -8.50 -33.31
C ASP A 17 -35.28 -8.75 -31.83
N GLU A 18 -35.03 -7.67 -31.11
CA GLU A 18 -34.69 -7.68 -29.69
C GLU A 18 -35.83 -8.19 -28.81
N LYS A 19 -37.09 -7.86 -29.14
CA LYS A 19 -38.24 -8.30 -28.34
C LYS A 19 -38.39 -9.81 -28.36
N THR A 20 -38.24 -10.40 -29.55
CA THR A 20 -38.27 -11.86 -29.73
C THR A 20 -37.11 -12.54 -29.01
N LEU A 21 -35.92 -11.94 -29.05
CA LEU A 21 -34.75 -12.47 -28.35
C LEU A 21 -34.95 -12.43 -26.83
N ILE A 22 -35.34 -11.29 -26.25
CA ILE A 22 -35.61 -11.14 -24.82
C ILE A 22 -36.68 -12.14 -24.38
N LYS A 23 -37.79 -12.25 -25.13
CA LYS A 23 -38.86 -13.21 -24.83
C LYS A 23 -38.33 -14.65 -24.80
N THR A 24 -37.47 -15.00 -25.76
CA THR A 24 -36.85 -16.33 -25.83
C THR A 24 -35.93 -16.59 -24.64
N LEU A 25 -35.05 -15.64 -24.30
CA LEU A 25 -34.15 -15.76 -23.14
C LEU A 25 -34.92 -15.87 -21.81
N VAL A 26 -36.01 -15.12 -21.65
CA VAL A 26 -36.87 -15.18 -20.46
C VAL A 26 -37.58 -16.54 -20.35
N ILE A 27 -38.06 -17.10 -21.48
CA ILE A 27 -38.65 -18.45 -21.50
C ILE A 27 -37.61 -19.48 -21.07
N ILE A 28 -36.41 -19.45 -21.64
CA ILE A 28 -35.31 -20.36 -21.27
C ILE A 28 -34.99 -20.24 -19.77
N HIS A 29 -34.90 -19.01 -19.26
CA HIS A 29 -34.60 -18.76 -17.85
C HIS A 29 -35.69 -19.33 -16.92
N ARG A 30 -36.97 -19.15 -17.27
CA ARG A 30 -38.09 -19.75 -16.53
C ARG A 30 -38.05 -21.28 -16.58
N ASP A 31 -37.79 -21.85 -17.75
CA ASP A 31 -37.71 -23.31 -17.93
C ASP A 31 -36.58 -23.92 -17.08
N ILE A 32 -35.43 -23.25 -16.97
CA ILE A 32 -34.30 -23.67 -16.12
C ILE A 32 -34.69 -23.61 -14.64
N LEU A 33 -35.34 -22.54 -14.19
CA LEU A 33 -35.75 -22.38 -12.80
C LEU A 33 -36.84 -23.38 -12.37
N GLN A 34 -37.77 -23.73 -13.26
CA GLN A 34 -38.89 -24.64 -12.93
C GLN A 34 -38.48 -26.12 -12.93
N ASN A 35 -37.46 -26.50 -13.71
CA ASN A 35 -37.00 -27.89 -13.81
C ASN A 35 -35.83 -28.15 -12.85
N GLU A 36 -36.11 -28.20 -11.56
CA GLU A 36 -35.11 -28.53 -10.53
C GLU A 36 -34.54 -29.96 -10.73
N ARG A 37 -33.33 -30.03 -11.28
CA ARG A 37 -32.32 -31.11 -11.18
C ARG A 37 -32.38 -32.35 -12.09
N SER A 38 -33.50 -32.79 -12.65
CA SER A 38 -33.50 -34.06 -13.44
C SER A 38 -33.38 -33.91 -14.96
N VAL A 39 -33.80 -32.79 -15.55
CA VAL A 39 -33.82 -32.59 -17.02
C VAL A 39 -32.61 -31.79 -17.53
N CYS A 40 -31.94 -31.00 -16.69
CA CYS A 40 -30.84 -30.13 -17.13
C CYS A 40 -29.55 -30.87 -17.56
N TYR A 41 -29.26 -32.05 -17.01
CA TYR A 41 -27.95 -32.70 -17.19
C TYR A 41 -27.70 -33.21 -18.62
N THR A 42 -28.74 -33.61 -19.35
CA THR A 42 -28.63 -34.10 -20.74
C THR A 42 -29.05 -33.06 -21.77
N TYR A 43 -29.70 -31.97 -21.36
CA TYR A 43 -30.57 -31.17 -22.24
C TYR A 43 -30.06 -29.76 -22.58
N VAL A 44 -29.14 -29.18 -21.80
CA VAL A 44 -28.49 -27.92 -22.19
C VAL A 44 -27.47 -28.24 -23.28
N GLU A 45 -27.88 -28.11 -24.54
CA GLU A 45 -27.00 -28.40 -25.68
C GLU A 45 -25.78 -27.47 -25.66
N LYS A 46 -24.60 -28.02 -25.97
CA LYS A 46 -23.36 -27.26 -26.25
C LYS A 46 -23.63 -26.02 -27.12
N LYS A 47 -24.54 -26.17 -28.09
CA LYS A 47 -25.00 -25.10 -29.00
C LYS A 47 -25.66 -23.92 -28.30
N LEU A 48 -26.40 -24.14 -27.20
CA LEU A 48 -27.03 -23.04 -26.46
C LEU A 48 -25.97 -22.21 -25.74
N VAL A 49 -24.98 -22.85 -25.11
CA VAL A 49 -23.86 -22.13 -24.48
C VAL A 49 -23.04 -21.38 -25.53
N GLU A 50 -22.70 -22.02 -26.65
CA GLU A 50 -22.01 -21.38 -27.77
C GLU A 50 -22.81 -20.20 -28.35
N ALA A 51 -24.12 -20.34 -28.50
CA ALA A 51 -25.01 -19.26 -28.96
C ALA A 51 -25.06 -18.10 -27.96
N LEU A 52 -25.15 -18.38 -26.66
CA LEU A 52 -25.12 -17.35 -25.62
C LEU A 52 -23.78 -16.62 -25.60
N VAL A 53 -22.65 -17.34 -25.71
CA VAL A 53 -21.31 -16.73 -25.76
C VAL A 53 -21.12 -15.93 -27.05
N ALA A 54 -21.48 -16.48 -28.21
CA ALA A 54 -21.46 -15.75 -29.48
C ALA A 54 -22.33 -14.48 -29.40
N ARG A 55 -23.44 -14.54 -28.67
CA ARG A 55 -24.29 -13.38 -28.44
C ARG A 55 -23.66 -12.37 -27.49
N LEU A 56 -22.98 -12.80 -26.42
CA LEU A 56 -22.24 -11.89 -25.55
C LEU A 56 -21.16 -11.11 -26.32
N VAL A 57 -20.46 -11.78 -27.25
CA VAL A 57 -19.41 -11.16 -28.07
C VAL A 57 -19.99 -10.18 -29.09
N SER A 58 -21.20 -10.43 -29.61
CA SER A 58 -21.78 -9.65 -30.72
C SER A 58 -22.84 -8.62 -30.32
N CYS A 59 -23.33 -8.63 -29.07
CA CYS A 59 -24.46 -7.81 -28.67
C CYS A 59 -24.01 -6.52 -27.97
N GLU A 60 -24.39 -5.37 -28.51
CA GLU A 60 -24.15 -4.05 -27.88
C GLU A 60 -25.24 -3.65 -26.88
N LYS A 61 -26.31 -4.44 -26.75
CA LYS A 61 -27.50 -4.06 -25.95
C LYS A 61 -27.45 -4.63 -24.53
N ASN A 62 -27.38 -3.72 -23.56
CA ASN A 62 -27.24 -4.02 -22.14
C ASN A 62 -28.24 -5.05 -21.59
N ILE A 63 -29.53 -4.94 -21.94
CA ILE A 63 -30.56 -5.85 -21.42
C ILE A 63 -30.31 -7.29 -21.90
N THR A 64 -29.98 -7.47 -23.19
CA THR A 64 -29.72 -8.79 -23.77
C THR A 64 -28.44 -9.39 -23.19
N LEU A 65 -27.38 -8.58 -23.00
CA LEU A 65 -26.15 -8.98 -22.34
C LEU A 65 -26.41 -9.47 -20.90
N GLY A 66 -27.13 -8.67 -20.11
CA GLY A 66 -27.47 -9.01 -18.73
C GLY A 66 -28.25 -10.32 -18.61
N LEU A 67 -29.27 -10.53 -19.46
CA LEU A 67 -30.04 -11.78 -19.48
C LEU A 67 -29.17 -12.98 -19.88
N SER A 68 -28.30 -12.81 -20.87
CA SER A 68 -27.39 -13.86 -21.33
C SER A 68 -26.39 -14.26 -20.24
N LEU A 69 -25.82 -13.29 -19.52
CA LEU A 69 -24.94 -13.54 -18.37
C LEU A 69 -25.68 -14.21 -17.20
N SER A 70 -26.90 -13.79 -16.91
CA SER A 70 -27.72 -14.42 -15.85
C SER A 70 -28.00 -15.89 -16.16
N LEU A 71 -28.38 -16.19 -17.40
CA LEU A 71 -28.58 -17.56 -17.89
C LEU A 71 -27.30 -18.39 -17.80
N LEU A 72 -26.16 -17.84 -18.23
CA LEU A 72 -24.87 -18.54 -18.14
C LEU A 72 -24.48 -18.83 -16.70
N ASN A 73 -24.71 -17.90 -15.76
CA ASN A 73 -24.49 -18.14 -14.34
C ASN A 73 -25.36 -19.29 -13.81
N GLN A 74 -26.64 -19.35 -14.20
CA GLN A 74 -27.52 -20.45 -13.81
C GLN A 74 -27.07 -21.79 -14.39
N ILE A 75 -26.74 -21.82 -15.69
CA ILE A 75 -26.24 -23.02 -16.37
C ILE A 75 -24.94 -23.51 -15.72
N PHE A 76 -24.04 -22.60 -15.32
CA PHE A 76 -22.78 -22.96 -14.66
C PHE A 76 -23.01 -23.71 -13.33
N MET A 77 -24.11 -23.41 -12.63
CA MET A 77 -24.48 -24.08 -11.38
C MET A 77 -25.09 -25.47 -11.59
N CYS A 78 -25.49 -25.83 -12.83
CA CYS A 78 -26.19 -27.08 -13.12
C CYS A 78 -25.32 -28.33 -13.24
N GLY A 79 -23.98 -28.27 -13.32
CA GLY A 79 -23.13 -29.48 -13.32
C GLY A 79 -21.65 -29.31 -13.73
N ILE A 80 -20.80 -30.27 -13.35
CA ILE A 80 -19.33 -30.24 -13.55
C ILE A 80 -18.94 -30.27 -15.04
N GLN A 81 -19.61 -31.09 -15.86
CA GLN A 81 -19.29 -31.24 -17.29
C GLN A 81 -19.46 -29.92 -18.08
N PHE A 82 -20.36 -29.04 -17.65
CA PHE A 82 -20.56 -27.74 -18.27
C PHE A 82 -19.40 -26.79 -17.97
N LYS A 83 -18.84 -26.85 -16.75
CA LYS A 83 -17.72 -26.01 -16.34
C LYS A 83 -16.51 -26.22 -17.25
N GLU A 84 -16.15 -27.48 -17.51
CA GLU A 84 -15.02 -27.81 -18.40
C GLU A 84 -15.23 -27.27 -19.81
N ARG A 85 -16.44 -27.38 -20.37
CA ARG A 85 -16.75 -26.88 -21.71
C ARG A 85 -16.71 -25.36 -21.80
N LEU A 86 -17.26 -24.66 -20.80
CA LEU A 86 -17.21 -23.20 -20.71
C LEU A 86 -15.76 -22.69 -20.62
N LEU A 87 -14.90 -23.40 -19.90
CA LEU A 87 -13.48 -23.07 -19.78
C LEU A 87 -12.69 -23.23 -21.09
N HIS A 88 -13.23 -23.91 -22.10
CA HIS A 88 -12.59 -24.08 -23.41
C HIS A 88 -13.01 -23.02 -24.44
N LEU A 89 -13.92 -22.10 -24.09
CA LEU A 89 -14.35 -21.03 -25.00
C LEU A 89 -13.41 -19.82 -24.86
N GLU A 90 -12.38 -19.75 -25.70
CA GLU A 90 -11.32 -18.73 -25.64
C GLU A 90 -11.84 -17.29 -25.66
N ALA A 91 -12.93 -17.03 -26.39
CA ALA A 91 -13.55 -15.71 -26.52
C ALA A 91 -14.31 -15.25 -25.26
N LEU A 92 -14.68 -16.17 -24.36
CA LEU A 92 -15.49 -15.83 -23.19
C LEU A 92 -14.69 -14.98 -22.19
N GLU A 93 -13.40 -15.25 -22.02
CA GLU A 93 -12.55 -14.52 -21.09
C GLU A 93 -12.40 -13.05 -21.47
N GLU A 94 -12.09 -12.79 -22.75
CA GLU A 94 -11.95 -11.43 -23.28
C GLU A 94 -13.27 -10.69 -23.16
N CYS A 95 -14.37 -11.35 -23.54
CA CYS A 95 -15.70 -10.79 -23.38
C CYS A 95 -16.01 -10.43 -21.92
N LEU A 96 -15.70 -11.30 -20.95
CA LEU A 96 -15.92 -11.01 -19.54
C LEU A 96 -15.05 -9.87 -19.02
N LEU A 97 -13.80 -9.79 -19.46
CA LEU A 97 -12.88 -8.69 -19.12
C LEU A 97 -13.35 -7.35 -19.71
N ASP A 98 -13.85 -7.37 -20.95
CA ASP A 98 -14.44 -6.19 -21.60
C ASP A 98 -15.72 -5.77 -20.88
N LEU A 99 -16.57 -6.72 -20.49
CA LEU A 99 -17.81 -6.46 -19.77
C LEU A 99 -17.59 -5.88 -18.37
N ILE A 100 -16.45 -6.11 -17.72
CA ILE A 100 -16.09 -5.45 -16.45
C ILE A 100 -15.21 -4.21 -16.64
N SER A 101 -14.84 -3.88 -17.87
CA SER A 101 -14.08 -2.66 -18.17
C SER A 101 -14.97 -1.42 -18.15
N PRO A 102 -14.40 -0.22 -17.97
CA PRO A 102 -15.11 1.04 -18.17
C PRO A 102 -15.70 1.12 -19.59
N GLN A 103 -16.97 1.50 -19.70
CA GLN A 103 -17.68 1.62 -20.97
C GLN A 103 -18.17 3.05 -21.21
N THR A 104 -18.05 3.55 -22.44
CA THR A 104 -18.59 4.87 -22.81
C THR A 104 -20.00 4.69 -23.36
N HIS A 105 -20.99 4.51 -22.49
CA HIS A 105 -22.40 4.36 -22.88
C HIS A 105 -23.24 5.58 -22.52
N ASP A 106 -24.52 5.52 -22.92
CA ASP A 106 -25.55 6.52 -22.61
C ASP A 106 -25.51 6.92 -21.12
N LYS A 107 -25.57 8.23 -20.87
CA LYS A 107 -25.46 8.84 -19.53
C LYS A 107 -26.74 8.73 -18.71
N SER A 108 -27.79 8.10 -19.25
CA SER A 108 -29.03 7.88 -18.51
C SER A 108 -28.80 7.01 -17.25
N GLU A 109 -29.41 7.42 -16.14
CA GLU A 109 -29.28 6.70 -14.86
C GLU A 109 -29.79 5.25 -14.95
N GLU A 110 -30.77 4.98 -15.82
CA GLU A 110 -31.25 3.63 -16.08
C GLU A 110 -30.21 2.78 -16.83
N SER A 111 -29.50 3.34 -17.81
CA SER A 111 -28.39 2.66 -18.49
C SER A 111 -27.28 2.30 -17.51
N LYS A 112 -26.91 3.23 -16.61
CA LYS A 112 -25.88 2.98 -15.59
C LYS A 112 -26.23 1.84 -14.63
N LYS A 113 -27.50 1.78 -14.20
CA LYS A 113 -28.00 0.66 -13.36
C LYS A 113 -27.92 -0.68 -14.08
N HIS A 114 -28.28 -0.72 -15.37
CA HIS A 114 -28.14 -1.94 -16.18
C HIS A 114 -26.67 -2.35 -16.34
N MET A 115 -25.76 -1.40 -16.57
CA MET A 115 -24.33 -1.68 -16.65
C MET A 115 -23.77 -2.23 -15.34
N LEU A 116 -24.21 -1.69 -14.19
CA LEU A 116 -23.82 -2.23 -12.88
C LEU A 116 -24.24 -3.70 -12.73
N LEU A 117 -25.46 -4.06 -13.15
CA LEU A 117 -25.93 -5.45 -13.14
C LEU A 117 -25.14 -6.37 -14.07
N ILE A 118 -24.69 -5.85 -15.22
CA ILE A 118 -23.82 -6.57 -16.16
C ILE A 118 -22.47 -6.85 -15.51
N HIS A 119 -21.82 -5.84 -14.92
CA HIS A 119 -20.55 -6.02 -14.19
C HIS A 119 -20.70 -7.07 -13.10
N GLN A 120 -21.77 -7.00 -12.29
CA GLN A 120 -22.05 -8.00 -11.25
C GLN A 120 -22.21 -9.42 -11.81
N SER A 121 -22.96 -9.57 -12.91
CA SER A 121 -23.20 -10.86 -13.52
C SER A 121 -21.94 -11.45 -14.16
N ALA A 122 -21.10 -10.62 -14.78
CA ALA A 122 -19.80 -11.00 -15.31
C ALA A 122 -18.84 -11.44 -14.17
N LEU A 123 -18.78 -10.67 -13.08
CA LEU A 123 -17.98 -11.01 -11.90
C LEU A 123 -18.40 -12.34 -11.27
N ARG A 124 -19.70 -12.62 -11.16
CA ARG A 124 -20.20 -13.92 -10.66
C ARG A 124 -19.71 -15.08 -11.53
N LEU A 125 -19.72 -14.91 -12.84
CA LEU A 125 -19.25 -15.95 -13.76
C LEU A 125 -17.72 -16.13 -13.63
N LEU A 126 -16.96 -15.03 -13.52
CA LEU A 126 -15.53 -15.07 -13.26
C LEU A 126 -15.20 -15.79 -11.94
N ILE A 127 -15.87 -15.46 -10.83
CA ILE A 127 -15.71 -16.12 -9.52
C ILE A 127 -15.93 -17.64 -9.65
N ASN A 128 -16.98 -18.02 -10.36
CA ASN A 128 -17.36 -19.40 -10.60
C ASN A 128 -16.31 -20.17 -11.41
N MET A 129 -15.75 -19.54 -12.45
CA MET A 129 -14.70 -20.10 -13.31
C MET A 129 -13.33 -20.13 -12.62
N ASN A 130 -13.11 -19.26 -11.63
CA ASN A 130 -11.84 -19.10 -10.92
C ASN A 130 -11.41 -20.31 -10.07
N ASN A 131 -12.16 -21.41 -10.04
CA ASN A 131 -11.75 -22.62 -9.30
C ASN A 131 -10.62 -23.42 -9.98
N ASN A 132 -10.28 -23.11 -11.25
CA ASN A 132 -9.25 -23.81 -12.02
C ASN A 132 -7.99 -22.95 -12.19
N MET A 133 -6.85 -23.39 -11.63
CA MET A 133 -5.55 -22.67 -11.69
C MET A 133 -5.11 -22.28 -13.11
N LYS A 134 -5.36 -23.13 -14.12
CA LYS A 134 -4.99 -22.83 -15.51
C LYS A 134 -5.74 -21.60 -16.02
N TYR A 135 -7.04 -21.55 -15.72
CA TYR A 135 -7.90 -20.43 -16.06
C TYR A 135 -7.48 -19.15 -15.32
N GLN A 136 -7.14 -19.25 -14.03
CA GLN A 136 -6.65 -18.09 -13.26
C GLN A 136 -5.44 -17.44 -13.93
N ASN A 137 -4.44 -18.22 -14.34
CA ASN A 137 -3.26 -17.70 -15.02
C ASN A 137 -3.61 -17.04 -16.36
N GLN A 138 -4.56 -17.63 -17.09
CA GLN A 138 -4.99 -17.13 -18.39
C GLN A 138 -5.70 -15.77 -18.28
N ILE A 139 -6.71 -15.65 -17.40
CA ILE A 139 -7.43 -14.38 -17.19
C ILE A 139 -6.53 -13.30 -16.60
N VAL A 140 -5.61 -13.67 -15.68
CA VAL A 140 -4.62 -12.72 -15.13
C VAL A 140 -3.66 -12.26 -16.23
N GLY A 141 -3.18 -13.16 -17.09
CA GLY A 141 -2.34 -12.84 -18.24
C GLY A 141 -3.01 -11.90 -19.25
N LYS A 142 -4.35 -11.91 -19.31
CA LYS A 142 -5.16 -10.99 -20.14
C LYS A 142 -5.48 -9.64 -19.46
N GLY A 143 -4.89 -9.35 -18.29
CA GLY A 143 -5.00 -8.03 -17.64
C GLY A 143 -6.14 -7.90 -16.63
N LEU A 144 -6.63 -9.00 -16.05
CA LEU A 144 -7.69 -8.98 -15.04
C LEU A 144 -7.42 -8.02 -13.87
N PHE A 145 -6.17 -7.92 -13.39
CA PHE A 145 -5.87 -7.10 -12.21
C PHE A 145 -6.11 -5.61 -12.43
N GLU A 146 -5.78 -5.06 -13.60
CA GLU A 146 -6.08 -3.64 -13.89
C GLU A 146 -7.60 -3.38 -13.83
N LYS A 147 -8.40 -4.29 -14.41
CA LYS A 147 -9.86 -4.18 -14.40
C LYS A 147 -10.45 -4.31 -12.99
N ILE A 148 -9.94 -5.24 -12.19
CA ILE A 148 -10.35 -5.39 -10.78
C ILE A 148 -9.98 -4.14 -9.98
N LYS A 149 -8.81 -3.54 -10.24
CA LYS A 149 -8.36 -2.33 -9.54
C LYS A 149 -9.33 -1.18 -9.80
N ASP A 150 -9.76 -0.99 -11.04
CA ASP A 150 -10.78 0.01 -11.41
C ASP A 150 -12.11 -0.23 -10.70
N LEU A 151 -12.55 -1.49 -10.59
CA LEU A 151 -13.78 -1.85 -9.89
C LEU A 151 -13.69 -1.69 -8.36
N LEU A 152 -12.52 -1.91 -7.75
CA LEU A 152 -12.33 -1.67 -6.32
C LEU A 152 -12.49 -0.18 -5.95
N VAL A 153 -12.26 0.71 -6.91
CA VAL A 153 -12.42 2.16 -6.75
C VAL A 153 -13.66 2.68 -7.44
N LEU A 154 -14.62 1.79 -7.76
CA LEU A 154 -15.86 2.09 -8.49
C LEU A 154 -16.60 3.31 -7.91
N HIS A 155 -16.69 3.39 -6.59
CA HIS A 155 -17.39 4.47 -5.88
C HIS A 155 -16.50 5.70 -5.58
N SER A 156 -15.25 5.70 -6.06
CA SER A 156 -14.36 6.85 -5.98
C SER A 156 -14.72 7.92 -7.01
N SER A 157 -14.25 9.15 -6.79
CA SER A 157 -14.61 10.34 -7.59
C SER A 157 -13.80 10.36 -8.88
N LYS A 158 -12.65 9.68 -8.84
CA LYS A 158 -11.70 9.43 -9.92
C LYS A 158 -11.87 8.05 -10.55
N SER A 159 -12.99 7.38 -10.28
CA SER A 159 -13.27 6.06 -10.87
C SER A 159 -13.29 6.15 -12.40
N ALA A 160 -12.63 5.22 -13.08
CA ALA A 160 -12.74 5.09 -14.53
C ALA A 160 -14.18 4.74 -14.97
N HIS A 161 -14.97 4.16 -14.06
CA HIS A 161 -16.37 3.80 -14.26
C HIS A 161 -17.37 4.94 -14.00
N LYS A 162 -16.89 6.17 -13.79
CA LYS A 162 -17.74 7.33 -13.46
C LYS A 162 -18.86 7.57 -14.48
N ASP A 163 -18.56 7.40 -15.76
CA ASP A 163 -19.52 7.63 -16.83
C ASP A 163 -20.38 6.39 -17.16
N CYS A 164 -20.05 5.20 -16.65
CA CYS A 164 -20.68 3.94 -17.09
C CYS A 164 -21.61 3.30 -16.06
N CYS A 165 -21.23 3.24 -14.79
CA CYS A 165 -22.03 2.54 -13.76
C CYS A 165 -21.98 3.21 -12.38
N GLN A 166 -21.35 4.37 -12.27
CA GLN A 166 -21.44 5.22 -11.08
C GLN A 166 -22.73 6.05 -11.11
N CYS A 167 -23.69 5.65 -10.28
CA CYS A 167 -24.90 6.44 -10.05
C CYS A 167 -24.63 7.54 -9.02
N ASP A 168 -25.32 8.67 -9.15
CA ASP A 168 -25.28 9.71 -8.13
C ASP A 168 -26.07 9.24 -6.89
N TYR A 169 -25.36 9.04 -5.79
CA TYR A 169 -25.96 8.62 -4.53
C TYR A 169 -26.29 9.83 -3.67
N ASN A 170 -27.51 9.86 -3.17
CA ASN A 170 -27.96 10.88 -2.22
C ASN A 170 -27.72 10.42 -0.79
N PHE A 171 -27.34 11.36 0.08
CA PHE A 171 -27.29 11.09 1.51
C PHE A 171 -28.70 10.84 2.07
N SER A 172 -28.79 9.95 3.06
CA SER A 172 -30.04 9.70 3.77
C SER A 172 -30.47 10.90 4.63
N ASP A 173 -31.74 10.97 5.00
CA ASP A 173 -32.24 12.01 5.91
C ASP A 173 -31.62 11.91 7.31
N ASP A 174 -31.25 10.71 7.74
CA ASP A 174 -30.49 10.48 8.97
C ASP A 174 -29.10 11.10 8.88
N ALA A 175 -28.41 10.94 7.75
CA ALA A 175 -27.11 11.55 7.49
C ALA A 175 -27.20 13.08 7.54
N ARG A 176 -28.23 13.68 6.93
CA ARG A 176 -28.49 15.12 6.99
C ARG A 176 -28.76 15.60 8.41
N THR A 177 -29.56 14.86 9.17
CA THR A 177 -29.91 15.19 10.55
C THR A 177 -28.68 15.12 11.46
N PHE A 178 -27.87 14.07 11.30
CA PHE A 178 -26.62 13.90 12.03
C PHE A 178 -25.62 15.01 11.69
N MET A 179 -25.46 15.36 10.42
CA MET A 179 -24.58 16.46 10.01
C MET A 179 -25.04 17.79 10.61
N LYS A 180 -26.34 18.09 10.60
CA LYS A 180 -26.90 19.28 11.28
C LYS A 180 -26.52 19.31 12.76
N GLN A 181 -26.68 18.20 13.48
CA GLN A 181 -26.27 18.11 14.90
C GLN A 181 -24.76 18.31 15.10
N LEU A 182 -23.94 17.89 14.13
CA LEU A 182 -22.50 18.02 14.19
C LEU A 182 -22.01 19.44 13.95
N ILE A 183 -22.70 20.27 13.17
CA ILE A 183 -22.19 21.59 12.74
C ILE A 183 -23.03 22.78 13.21
N GLU A 184 -24.34 22.62 13.41
CA GLU A 184 -25.25 23.73 13.63
C GLU A 184 -25.05 24.37 15.00
N SER A 185 -24.99 25.71 15.04
CA SER A 185 -24.74 26.51 16.25
C SER A 185 -23.37 26.25 16.92
N LYS A 186 -22.37 25.82 16.14
CA LYS A 186 -21.01 25.57 16.62
C LYS A 186 -20.02 26.46 15.89
N LYS A 187 -19.02 26.96 16.62
CA LYS A 187 -17.81 27.54 16.02
C LYS A 187 -16.88 26.40 15.69
N LEU A 188 -16.58 26.25 14.40
CA LEU A 188 -15.73 25.18 13.89
C LEU A 188 -14.43 25.79 13.37
N VAL A 189 -13.40 24.97 13.32
CA VAL A 189 -12.14 25.31 12.65
C VAL A 189 -11.96 24.31 11.52
N GLY A 190 -11.49 24.78 10.37
CA GLY A 190 -11.37 23.92 9.21
C GLY A 190 -10.18 24.25 8.34
N LYS A 191 -9.77 23.24 7.59
CA LYS A 191 -8.68 23.27 6.64
C LYS A 191 -9.28 23.34 5.23
N ILE A 192 -8.92 24.37 4.46
CA ILE A 192 -9.43 24.56 3.09
C ILE A 192 -8.44 23.96 2.11
N ASP A 193 -8.94 23.13 1.19
CA ASP A 193 -8.16 22.59 0.08
C ASP A 193 -8.33 23.51 -1.15
N PRO A 194 -7.31 24.31 -1.50
CA PRO A 194 -7.40 25.25 -2.62
C PRO A 194 -7.47 24.54 -3.98
N ASP A 195 -6.92 23.33 -4.09
CA ASP A 195 -6.83 22.61 -5.38
C ASP A 195 -8.17 21.98 -5.78
N GLN A 196 -9.01 21.66 -4.79
CA GLN A 196 -10.38 21.17 -5.02
C GLN A 196 -11.45 22.27 -4.92
N SER A 197 -11.06 23.49 -4.57
CA SER A 197 -11.99 24.62 -4.49
C SER A 197 -12.24 25.18 -5.88
N SER A 198 -13.49 25.09 -6.36
CA SER A 198 -13.89 25.62 -7.66
C SER A 198 -14.64 26.93 -7.53
N VAL A 199 -14.31 27.91 -8.37
CA VAL A 199 -15.16 29.09 -8.58
C VAL A 199 -16.17 28.74 -9.66
N LEU A 200 -17.47 28.71 -9.32
CA LEU A 200 -18.51 28.65 -10.35
C LEU A 200 -18.55 30.00 -11.07
N GLU A 201 -18.05 30.01 -12.31
CA GLU A 201 -17.99 31.21 -13.16
C GLU A 201 -19.37 31.86 -13.36
N LYS A 202 -20.44 31.05 -13.36
CA LYS A 202 -21.83 31.53 -13.37
C LYS A 202 -22.31 31.82 -11.95
N GLY A 203 -22.18 33.09 -11.53
CA GLY A 203 -22.80 33.60 -10.29
C GLY A 203 -21.83 33.96 -9.16
N GLY A 204 -20.52 33.89 -9.38
CA GLY A 204 -19.52 34.33 -8.39
C GLY A 204 -19.50 33.49 -7.11
N LEU A 205 -20.09 32.29 -7.15
CA LEU A 205 -20.14 31.37 -6.03
C LEU A 205 -18.86 30.55 -5.97
N SER A 206 -18.08 30.76 -4.90
CA SER A 206 -16.92 29.94 -4.60
C SER A 206 -17.35 28.73 -3.75
N ILE A 207 -17.08 27.53 -4.27
CA ILE A 207 -17.23 26.27 -3.53
C ILE A 207 -15.89 25.91 -2.90
N LEU A 208 -15.88 25.69 -1.59
CA LEU A 208 -14.70 25.33 -0.83
C LEU A 208 -14.76 23.85 -0.44
N SER A 209 -13.70 23.10 -0.76
CA SER A 209 -13.52 21.74 -0.21
C SER A 209 -12.83 21.86 1.15
N VAL A 210 -13.47 21.34 2.20
CA VAL A 210 -13.06 21.61 3.59
C VAL A 210 -12.97 20.35 4.44
N ASP A 211 -11.99 20.35 5.32
CA ASP A 211 -11.85 19.37 6.39
C ASP A 211 -12.13 20.04 7.75
N LEU A 212 -13.14 19.56 8.49
CA LEU A 212 -13.70 20.30 9.63
C LEU A 212 -13.39 19.65 10.99
N PHE A 213 -13.18 20.52 11.98
CA PHE A 213 -12.87 20.18 13.36
C PHE A 213 -13.74 20.98 14.34
N ASP A 214 -14.31 20.31 15.35
CA ASP A 214 -14.89 20.95 16.54
C ASP A 214 -13.85 20.93 17.67
N THR A 215 -13.32 22.11 17.97
CA THR A 215 -12.20 22.33 18.93
C THR A 215 -12.70 22.74 20.33
N ARG A 216 -14.01 22.68 20.59
CA ARG A 216 -14.59 23.10 21.87
C ARG A 216 -14.35 22.10 23.00
N SER A 217 -14.09 20.83 22.66
CA SER A 217 -13.73 19.79 23.62
C SER A 217 -12.21 19.74 23.87
N LYS A 218 -11.79 19.10 24.97
CA LYS A 218 -10.36 18.87 25.28
C LYS A 218 -9.62 18.04 24.22
N LYS A 219 -10.37 17.32 23.38
CA LYS A 219 -9.86 16.61 22.22
C LYS A 219 -10.58 17.17 21.01
N ASP A 220 -9.83 17.54 19.98
CA ASP A 220 -10.42 18.00 18.73
C ASP A 220 -11.23 16.86 18.11
N ILE A 221 -12.46 17.18 17.75
CA ILE A 221 -13.36 16.24 17.09
C ILE A 221 -13.27 16.47 15.60
N HIS A 222 -12.74 15.48 14.88
CA HIS A 222 -12.69 15.50 13.42
C HIS A 222 -14.05 15.10 12.84
N ILE A 223 -14.76 16.07 12.24
CA ILE A 223 -16.16 15.92 11.82
C ILE A 223 -16.28 14.89 10.69
N ASN A 224 -15.39 14.96 9.70
CA ASN A 224 -15.40 14.05 8.55
C ASN A 224 -15.25 12.60 9.02
N LYS A 225 -14.28 12.34 9.90
CA LYS A 225 -14.08 11.02 10.49
C LYS A 225 -15.27 10.55 11.32
N MET A 226 -15.81 11.39 12.21
CA MET A 226 -17.02 11.04 12.97
C MET A 226 -18.19 10.67 12.06
N PHE A 227 -18.32 11.35 10.92
CA PHE A 227 -19.39 11.11 9.98
C PHE A 227 -19.21 9.80 9.19
N THR A 228 -17.97 9.42 8.87
CA THR A 228 -17.67 8.08 8.31
C THR A 228 -17.81 6.96 9.35
N GLU A 229 -17.39 7.20 10.59
CA GLU A 229 -17.46 6.21 11.68
C GLU A 229 -18.90 5.90 12.12
N SER A 230 -19.84 6.82 11.91
CA SER A 230 -21.27 6.59 12.18
C SER A 230 -21.95 5.69 11.14
N GLY A 231 -21.28 5.42 10.01
CA GLY A 231 -21.84 4.63 8.92
C GLY A 231 -22.81 5.35 8.00
N LEU A 232 -22.99 6.66 8.22
CA LEU A 232 -23.87 7.50 7.41
C LEU A 232 -23.19 8.07 6.16
N ALA A 233 -21.86 7.90 6.07
CA ALA A 233 -21.06 8.32 4.92
C ALA A 233 -19.89 7.38 4.65
N TRP A 234 -19.43 7.32 3.41
CA TRP A 234 -18.24 6.58 3.00
C TRP A 234 -17.05 7.53 2.82
N PRO A 235 -15.83 7.10 3.19
CA PRO A 235 -14.61 7.84 2.84
C PRO A 235 -14.32 7.72 1.33
N ASP A 236 -13.70 8.73 0.73
CA ASP A 236 -13.18 8.60 -0.65
C ASP A 236 -11.89 7.77 -0.67
N ILE A 237 -11.91 6.66 -1.41
CA ILE A 237 -10.85 5.64 -1.37
C ILE A 237 -9.57 6.10 -2.10
N ILE A 238 -9.71 6.93 -3.12
CA ILE A 238 -8.59 7.58 -3.80
C ILE A 238 -8.61 9.06 -3.39
N PRO A 239 -7.93 9.45 -2.30
CA PRO A 239 -7.71 10.87 -2.03
C PRO A 239 -6.93 11.47 -3.20
N SER A 240 -7.12 12.76 -3.45
CA SER A 240 -6.46 13.40 -4.57
C SER A 240 -4.94 13.37 -4.38
N GLU A 241 -4.21 12.63 -5.22
CA GLU A 241 -2.75 12.47 -5.18
C GLU A 241 -1.95 13.78 -5.27
N ALA A 242 -2.61 14.91 -5.42
CA ALA A 242 -2.02 16.23 -5.25
C ALA A 242 -2.03 16.66 -3.79
N GLU A 243 -1.33 15.94 -2.91
CA GLU A 243 -0.66 16.64 -1.79
C GLU A 243 0.57 17.35 -2.39
N SER A 244 0.31 18.30 -3.28
CA SER A 244 1.30 19.33 -3.54
C SER A 244 1.56 19.99 -2.18
N LYS A 245 2.81 20.27 -1.83
CA LYS A 245 3.21 20.91 -0.56
C LYS A 245 2.72 22.36 -0.47
N ARG A 246 1.46 22.63 -0.77
CA ARG A 246 0.83 23.91 -0.51
C ARG A 246 0.49 23.93 0.96
N GLU A 247 0.87 25.03 1.61
CA GLU A 247 0.49 25.27 2.99
C GLU A 247 -1.03 25.33 3.06
N ASP A 248 -1.58 24.41 3.82
CA ASP A 248 -3.01 24.34 4.01
C ASP A 248 -3.52 25.55 4.79
N MET A 249 -4.58 26.17 4.29
CA MET A 249 -5.15 27.36 4.91
C MET A 249 -6.16 26.96 5.99
N TRP A 250 -5.84 27.28 7.24
CA TRP A 250 -6.72 27.09 8.39
C TRP A 250 -7.59 28.33 8.62
N CYS A 251 -8.90 28.13 8.72
CA CYS A 251 -9.88 29.19 8.93
C CYS A 251 -10.90 28.83 10.00
N ASP A 252 -11.47 29.85 10.63
CA ASP A 252 -12.68 29.71 11.44
C ASP A 252 -13.91 29.64 10.54
N PHE A 253 -14.83 28.74 10.88
CA PHE A 253 -16.09 28.52 10.18
C PHE A 253 -17.27 28.79 11.10
N ASN A 254 -18.17 29.66 10.66
CA ASN A 254 -19.47 29.88 11.28
C ASN A 254 -20.56 29.41 10.32
N VAL A 255 -21.10 28.22 10.57
CA VAL A 255 -22.08 27.58 9.68
C VAL A 255 -23.43 28.30 9.78
N THR A 256 -23.92 28.81 8.65
CA THR A 256 -25.18 29.54 8.56
C THR A 256 -26.37 28.64 8.21
N LYS A 257 -26.15 27.64 7.36
CA LYS A 257 -27.17 26.66 6.95
C LYS A 257 -26.54 25.36 6.46
N CYS A 258 -27.01 24.22 6.98
CA CYS A 258 -26.75 22.91 6.37
C CYS A 258 -27.68 22.69 5.18
N VAL A 259 -27.11 22.44 3.99
CA VAL A 259 -27.88 22.18 2.75
C VAL A 259 -28.17 20.70 2.62
N ASP A 260 -27.11 19.89 2.74
CA ASP A 260 -27.14 18.44 2.67
C ASP A 260 -26.09 17.86 3.65
N ALA A 261 -25.96 16.54 3.74
CA ALA A 261 -25.11 15.90 4.74
C ALA A 261 -23.59 16.14 4.52
N HIS A 262 -23.19 16.56 3.32
CA HIS A 262 -21.80 16.89 2.98
C HIS A 262 -21.62 18.34 2.54
N CYS A 263 -22.70 19.14 2.54
CA CYS A 263 -22.71 20.47 1.92
C CYS A 263 -23.44 21.48 2.80
N PHE A 264 -22.78 22.61 3.08
CA PHE A 264 -23.30 23.64 3.97
C PHE A 264 -22.78 25.03 3.60
N TRP A 265 -23.51 26.05 4.01
CA TRP A 265 -23.08 27.43 3.89
C TRP A 265 -22.42 27.88 5.19
N ALA A 266 -21.32 28.60 5.06
CA ALA A 266 -20.61 29.16 6.20
C ALA A 266 -20.02 30.53 5.88
N HIS A 267 -19.86 31.33 6.92
CA HIS A 267 -18.89 32.43 6.93
C HIS A 267 -17.52 31.85 7.25
N VAL A 268 -16.54 32.18 6.41
CA VAL A 268 -15.17 31.70 6.52
C VAL A 268 -14.33 32.89 6.89
N ASP A 269 -13.64 32.84 8.03
CA ASP A 269 -12.98 33.96 8.73
C ASP A 269 -13.84 34.68 9.79
N ASN A 270 -13.17 35.38 10.71
CA ASN A 270 -13.82 36.19 11.74
C ASN A 270 -14.25 37.58 11.24
N GLU A 271 -13.76 38.02 10.08
CA GLU A 271 -14.03 39.36 9.56
C GLU A 271 -15.42 39.46 8.91
N SER A 272 -15.92 38.35 8.38
CA SER A 272 -17.20 38.24 7.68
C SER A 272 -18.36 38.85 8.48
N HIS A 273 -18.40 38.64 9.80
CA HIS A 273 -19.49 39.19 10.61
C HIS A 273 -19.49 40.73 10.66
N SER A 274 -18.30 41.34 10.75
CA SER A 274 -18.16 42.80 10.74
C SER A 274 -18.51 43.40 9.37
N LYS A 275 -18.12 42.71 8.28
CA LYS A 275 -18.43 43.08 6.90
C LYS A 275 -19.94 43.03 6.64
N ILE A 276 -20.59 41.94 7.04
CA ILE A 276 -22.05 41.76 6.90
C ILE A 276 -22.81 42.85 7.66
N LYS A 277 -22.41 43.15 8.90
CA LYS A 277 -23.03 44.22 9.68
C LYS A 277 -22.83 45.59 9.01
N GLY A 278 -21.63 45.86 8.49
CA GLY A 278 -21.36 47.09 7.73
C GLY A 278 -22.22 47.22 6.47
N MET A 279 -22.42 46.12 5.73
CA MET A 279 -23.30 46.11 4.55
C MET A 279 -24.77 46.29 4.90
N ALA A 280 -25.25 45.66 5.98
CA ALA A 280 -26.63 45.85 6.45
C ALA A 280 -26.89 47.32 6.81
N ASN A 281 -25.96 47.95 7.56
CA ASN A 281 -26.03 49.37 7.89
C ASN A 281 -25.98 50.25 6.63
N ALA A 282 -25.14 49.92 5.65
CA ALA A 282 -25.05 50.69 4.39
C ALA A 282 -26.33 50.59 3.55
N ILE A 283 -27.02 49.44 3.57
CA ILE A 283 -28.34 49.29 2.95
C ILE A 283 -29.36 50.16 3.70
N GLU A 284 -29.35 50.11 5.03
CA GLU A 284 -30.24 50.89 5.87
C GLU A 284 -30.04 52.41 5.65
N ASP A 285 -28.79 52.88 5.62
CA ASP A 285 -28.45 54.27 5.29
C ASP A 285 -28.91 54.64 3.87
N HIS A 286 -28.82 53.73 2.91
CA HIS A 286 -29.29 53.97 1.53
C HIS A 286 -30.82 54.14 1.48
N ILE A 287 -31.57 53.31 2.22
CA ILE A 287 -33.02 53.41 2.35
C ILE A 287 -33.43 54.74 2.99
N TYR A 288 -32.69 55.21 4.00
CA TYR A 288 -32.98 56.49 4.66
C TYR A 288 -32.56 57.73 3.87
N SER A 289 -31.54 57.61 3.00
CA SER A 289 -30.99 58.73 2.23
C SER A 289 -31.59 58.89 0.83
N SER A 290 -32.27 57.86 0.32
CA SER A 290 -32.82 57.82 -1.04
C SER A 290 -34.31 57.44 -1.01
N ASP A 291 -35.13 58.01 -1.88
CA ASP A 291 -36.50 57.54 -2.13
C ASP A 291 -36.43 56.22 -2.93
N VAL A 292 -36.17 55.10 -2.24
CA VAL A 292 -36.10 53.78 -2.87
C VAL A 292 -37.50 53.18 -2.96
N CYS A 293 -37.98 52.93 -4.19
CA CYS A 293 -39.25 52.25 -4.43
C CYS A 293 -39.06 50.72 -4.50
N PRO A 294 -40.04 49.93 -4.04
CA PRO A 294 -40.08 48.50 -4.32
C PRO A 294 -40.11 48.20 -5.82
N LEU A 295 -39.65 47.02 -6.19
CA LEU A 295 -39.70 46.53 -7.56
C LEU A 295 -41.14 46.15 -7.95
N GLU A 296 -41.54 46.48 -9.18
CA GLU A 296 -42.80 46.01 -9.77
C GLU A 296 -42.63 44.66 -10.50
N THR A 297 -41.42 44.43 -11.04
CA THR A 297 -41.05 43.20 -11.74
C THR A 297 -39.60 42.87 -11.43
N THR A 298 -39.23 41.60 -11.59
CA THR A 298 -37.85 41.15 -11.39
C THR A 298 -37.51 40.02 -12.35
N GLU A 299 -36.22 39.86 -12.64
CA GLU A 299 -35.71 38.79 -13.49
C GLU A 299 -34.75 37.86 -12.72
N VAL A 300 -34.61 36.62 -13.19
CA VAL A 300 -33.66 35.65 -12.63
C VAL A 300 -32.23 36.18 -12.78
N GLY A 301 -31.45 36.15 -11.70
CA GLY A 301 -30.10 36.69 -11.61
C GLY A 301 -30.03 38.16 -11.18
N GLN A 302 -31.16 38.85 -11.03
CA GLN A 302 -31.18 40.24 -10.55
C GLN A 302 -30.71 40.33 -9.10
N LYS A 303 -29.81 41.28 -8.83
CA LYS A 303 -29.30 41.56 -7.47
C LYS A 303 -30.25 42.51 -6.76
N VAL A 304 -30.72 42.11 -5.60
CA VAL A 304 -31.74 42.82 -4.82
C VAL A 304 -31.32 42.93 -3.35
N PHE A 305 -32.02 43.74 -2.58
CA PHE A 305 -32.04 43.63 -1.12
C PHE A 305 -33.48 43.59 -0.60
N CYS A 306 -33.65 43.00 0.58
CA CYS A 306 -34.96 42.86 1.22
C CYS A 306 -34.83 42.79 2.74
N ASP A 307 -35.91 43.13 3.43
CA ASP A 307 -36.03 42.93 4.88
C ASP A 307 -36.54 41.52 5.16
N VAL A 308 -35.72 40.73 5.84
CA VAL A 308 -36.03 39.35 6.21
C VAL A 308 -36.36 39.17 7.69
N GLY A 309 -36.44 40.26 8.48
CA GLY A 309 -36.65 40.18 9.92
C GLY A 309 -37.98 39.57 10.33
N LYS A 310 -38.99 39.65 9.46
CA LYS A 310 -40.27 38.96 9.63
C LYS A 310 -40.14 37.44 9.55
N PHE A 311 -39.17 36.94 8.77
CA PHE A 311 -38.96 35.50 8.55
C PHE A 311 -37.91 34.91 9.49
N LYS A 312 -36.87 35.69 9.82
CA LYS A 312 -35.76 35.26 10.67
C LYS A 312 -35.40 36.37 11.66
N PRO A 313 -35.93 36.32 12.90
CA PRO A 313 -35.65 37.32 13.92
C PRO A 313 -34.14 37.50 14.11
N GLY A 314 -33.69 38.76 14.13
CA GLY A 314 -32.27 39.12 14.27
C GLY A 314 -31.54 39.36 12.94
N LEU A 315 -32.18 39.14 11.80
CA LEU A 315 -31.75 39.63 10.49
C LEU A 315 -32.69 40.76 10.06
N THR A 316 -32.18 41.82 9.45
CA THR A 316 -33.03 42.90 8.88
C THR A 316 -32.80 42.93 7.38
N TRP A 317 -31.97 43.85 6.92
CA TRP A 317 -31.67 44.07 5.51
C TRP A 317 -30.57 43.12 5.03
N CYS A 318 -30.92 42.29 4.04
CA CYS A 318 -30.00 41.33 3.45
C CYS A 318 -29.86 41.55 1.94
N ARG A 319 -28.66 41.33 1.41
CA ARG A 319 -28.44 41.22 -0.04
C ARG A 319 -28.95 39.87 -0.55
N GLY A 320 -29.55 39.89 -1.73
CA GLY A 320 -30.14 38.73 -2.38
C GLY A 320 -29.86 38.67 -3.88
N CYS A 321 -29.96 37.47 -4.43
CA CYS A 321 -30.00 37.22 -5.87
C CYS A 321 -31.25 36.42 -6.20
N VAL A 322 -32.04 36.89 -7.16
CA VAL A 322 -33.26 36.20 -7.60
C VAL A 322 -32.88 34.90 -8.32
N LEU A 323 -33.44 33.78 -7.85
CA LEU A 323 -33.23 32.45 -8.43
C LEU A 323 -34.36 32.05 -9.37
N GLU A 324 -35.60 32.28 -8.94
CA GLU A 324 -36.81 31.88 -9.66
C GLU A 324 -37.92 32.89 -9.40
N THR A 325 -38.76 33.13 -10.41
CA THR A 325 -39.89 34.07 -10.34
C THR A 325 -41.19 33.33 -10.62
N PHE A 326 -42.19 33.51 -9.75
CA PHE A 326 -43.51 32.89 -9.88
C PHE A 326 -44.52 33.96 -10.28
N GLN A 327 -44.69 34.16 -11.59
CA GLN A 327 -45.48 35.27 -12.14
C GLN A 327 -46.96 35.23 -11.70
N GLU A 328 -47.53 34.04 -11.47
CA GLU A 328 -48.93 33.90 -11.08
C GLU A 328 -49.22 34.37 -9.64
N GLU A 329 -48.21 34.39 -8.76
CA GLU A 329 -48.40 34.61 -7.32
C GLU A 329 -47.74 35.89 -6.79
N ASN A 330 -47.06 36.67 -7.64
CA ASN A 330 -46.24 37.83 -7.26
C ASN A 330 -45.15 37.51 -6.20
N PHE A 331 -44.59 36.30 -6.26
CA PHE A 331 -43.49 35.86 -5.39
C PHE A 331 -42.24 35.49 -6.20
N CYS A 332 -41.10 35.54 -5.55
CA CYS A 332 -39.87 34.99 -6.09
C CYS A 332 -39.03 34.29 -5.00
N SER A 333 -38.18 33.37 -5.43
CA SER A 333 -37.17 32.71 -4.61
C SER A 333 -35.87 33.48 -4.69
N ILE A 334 -35.31 33.87 -3.54
CA ILE A 334 -34.09 34.68 -3.46
C ILE A 334 -33.04 33.97 -2.64
N LEU A 335 -31.83 33.83 -3.18
CA LEU A 335 -30.66 33.43 -2.42
C LEU A 335 -30.10 34.62 -1.66
N LEU A 336 -30.15 34.59 -0.33
CA LEU A 336 -29.47 35.59 0.50
C LEU A 336 -27.96 35.35 0.43
N VAL A 337 -27.26 36.11 -0.42
CA VAL A 337 -25.86 35.85 -0.80
C VAL A 337 -24.87 35.95 0.36
N ASP A 338 -25.27 36.61 1.45
CA ASP A 338 -24.46 36.75 2.65
C ASP A 338 -24.75 35.69 3.71
N TYR A 339 -25.78 34.85 3.52
CA TYR A 339 -26.15 33.82 4.49
C TYR A 339 -26.33 32.43 3.88
N GLY A 340 -26.42 32.32 2.55
CA GLY A 340 -26.47 31.03 1.85
C GLY A 340 -27.81 30.30 1.98
N PHE A 341 -28.92 30.99 2.21
CA PHE A 341 -30.22 30.33 2.23
C PHE A 341 -31.24 31.03 1.36
N VAL A 342 -32.16 30.23 0.83
CA VAL A 342 -33.23 30.69 -0.04
C VAL A 342 -34.45 31.06 0.80
N VAL A 343 -35.05 32.20 0.47
CA VAL A 343 -36.30 32.71 1.03
C VAL A 343 -37.28 32.99 -0.10
N GLN A 344 -38.57 32.80 0.17
CA GLN A 344 -39.64 33.21 -0.74
C GLN A 344 -40.20 34.54 -0.25
N ILE A 345 -40.16 35.55 -1.11
CA ILE A 345 -40.53 36.93 -0.78
C ILE A 345 -41.38 37.51 -1.91
N ASN A 346 -42.35 38.34 -1.54
CA ASN A 346 -43.20 39.05 -2.50
C ASN A 346 -42.37 40.11 -3.25
N ILE A 347 -42.60 40.28 -4.56
CA ILE A 347 -41.81 41.20 -5.39
C ILE A 347 -41.88 42.65 -4.85
N ASP A 348 -43.02 43.04 -4.27
CA ASP A 348 -43.26 44.37 -3.67
C ASP A 348 -42.45 44.61 -2.37
N GLN A 349 -41.68 43.62 -1.90
CA GLN A 349 -40.77 43.72 -0.75
C GLN A 349 -39.30 43.75 -1.17
N LEU A 350 -39.04 43.78 -2.48
CA LEU A 350 -37.70 43.77 -3.04
C LEU A 350 -37.32 45.14 -3.54
N PHE A 351 -36.04 45.46 -3.37
CA PHE A 351 -35.47 46.72 -3.80
C PHE A 351 -34.22 46.42 -4.64
N LEU A 352 -33.95 47.26 -5.64
CA LEU A 352 -32.78 47.11 -6.49
C LEU A 352 -31.51 47.35 -5.67
N LEU A 353 -30.54 46.44 -5.74
CA LEU A 353 -29.30 46.59 -4.98
C LEU A 353 -28.41 47.69 -5.58
N PRO A 354 -27.93 48.67 -4.78
CA PRO A 354 -27.00 49.70 -5.26
C PRO A 354 -25.74 49.07 -5.84
N GLU A 355 -25.24 49.64 -6.94
CA GLU A 355 -24.14 49.04 -7.71
C GLU A 355 -22.88 48.78 -6.85
N ILE A 356 -22.55 49.74 -5.96
CA ILE A 356 -21.42 49.63 -5.02
C ILE A 356 -21.55 48.39 -4.13
N LEU A 357 -22.75 48.14 -3.59
CA LEU A 357 -23.02 46.98 -2.75
C LEU A 357 -23.16 45.69 -3.57
N GLY A 358 -23.59 45.80 -4.83
CA GLY A 358 -23.68 44.68 -5.77
C GLY A 358 -22.34 44.17 -6.26
N GLN A 359 -21.28 44.99 -6.21
CA GLN A 359 -19.91 44.61 -6.58
C GLN A 359 -19.17 43.88 -5.45
N LEU A 360 -19.61 44.01 -4.19
CA LEU A 360 -18.98 43.32 -3.07
C LEU A 360 -19.19 41.79 -3.15
N PRO A 361 -18.18 40.97 -2.82
CA PRO A 361 -18.26 39.52 -2.92
C PRO A 361 -19.29 38.94 -1.96
N HIS A 362 -19.81 37.76 -2.30
CA HIS A 362 -20.68 36.99 -1.40
C HIS A 362 -19.93 36.62 -0.13
N GLN A 363 -20.53 36.91 1.03
CA GLN A 363 -19.92 36.59 2.33
C GLN A 363 -20.18 35.15 2.76
N ALA A 364 -21.30 34.55 2.35
CA ALA A 364 -21.51 33.12 2.56
C ALA A 364 -20.78 32.32 1.48
N LYS A 365 -20.04 31.30 1.91
CA LYS A 365 -19.30 30.38 1.06
C LYS A 365 -19.96 29.01 1.12
N LEU A 366 -20.16 28.39 -0.04
CA LEU A 366 -20.63 27.01 -0.09
C LEU A 366 -19.45 26.10 0.22
N CYS A 367 -19.57 25.29 1.26
CA CYS A 367 -18.51 24.40 1.72
C CYS A 367 -18.97 22.96 1.54
N VAL A 368 -18.06 22.12 1.03
CA VAL A 368 -18.27 20.69 0.82
C VAL A 368 -17.25 19.93 1.65
N LEU A 369 -17.70 18.95 2.43
CA LEU A 369 -16.80 18.09 3.20
C LEU A 369 -15.88 17.31 2.26
N LYS A 370 -14.58 17.46 2.49
CA LYS A 370 -13.53 16.73 1.78
C LYS A 370 -13.60 15.23 2.10
N GLU A 371 -13.39 14.40 1.09
CA GLU A 371 -13.24 12.94 1.22
C GLU A 371 -14.45 12.20 1.83
N VAL A 372 -15.64 12.80 1.77
CA VAL A 372 -16.88 12.19 2.27
C VAL A 372 -17.89 12.02 1.15
N LYS A 373 -18.54 10.85 1.08
CA LYS A 373 -19.54 10.52 0.07
C LYS A 373 -20.75 9.81 0.63
N ALA A 374 -21.85 9.90 -0.10
CA ALA A 374 -23.03 9.12 0.18
C ALA A 374 -22.69 7.62 0.01
N PRO A 375 -23.10 6.75 0.95
CA PRO A 375 -23.00 5.32 0.76
C PRO A 375 -23.74 4.89 -0.51
N PRO A 376 -23.18 3.99 -1.33
CA PRO A 376 -23.89 3.46 -2.48
C PRO A 376 -25.10 2.65 -2.02
N THR A 377 -26.18 2.69 -2.81
CA THR A 377 -27.38 1.87 -2.56
C THR A 377 -27.10 0.37 -2.70
N ASP A 378 -26.09 0.02 -3.50
CA ASP A 378 -25.68 -1.36 -3.77
C ASP A 378 -24.15 -1.47 -3.82
N SER A 379 -23.57 -2.20 -2.86
CA SER A 379 -22.14 -2.50 -2.79
C SER A 379 -21.79 -3.88 -3.38
N THR A 380 -22.75 -4.59 -3.97
CA THR A 380 -22.59 -5.98 -4.46
C THR A 380 -21.45 -6.11 -5.47
N CYS A 381 -21.27 -5.14 -6.37
CA CYS A 381 -20.17 -5.17 -7.34
C CYS A 381 -18.79 -5.18 -6.65
N LEU A 382 -18.60 -4.32 -5.64
CA LEU A 382 -17.39 -4.26 -4.84
C LEU A 382 -17.18 -5.56 -4.04
N GLN A 383 -18.26 -6.10 -3.45
CA GLN A 383 -18.21 -7.37 -2.71
C GLN A 383 -17.78 -8.54 -3.59
N LEU A 384 -18.35 -8.67 -4.80
CA LEU A 384 -17.99 -9.71 -5.77
C LEU A 384 -16.54 -9.55 -6.24
N THR A 385 -16.10 -8.31 -6.45
CA THR A 385 -14.71 -8.01 -6.83
C THR A 385 -13.73 -8.49 -5.75
N LEU A 386 -14.04 -8.24 -4.47
CA LEU A 386 -13.24 -8.73 -3.34
C LEU A 386 -13.29 -10.26 -3.20
N GLU A 387 -14.43 -10.88 -3.50
CA GLU A 387 -14.57 -12.34 -3.50
C GLU A 387 -13.71 -13.01 -4.59
N LEU A 388 -13.70 -12.42 -5.80
CA LEU A 388 -12.81 -12.87 -6.88
C LEU A 388 -11.33 -12.80 -6.47
N LEU A 389 -10.92 -11.69 -5.84
CA LEU A 389 -9.58 -11.52 -5.28
C LEU A 389 -9.26 -12.53 -4.18
N CYS A 390 -10.22 -12.82 -3.30
CA CYS A 390 -10.06 -13.81 -2.24
C CYS A 390 -9.74 -15.19 -2.83
N ASN A 391 -10.49 -15.59 -3.88
CA ASN A 391 -10.28 -16.85 -4.57
C ASN A 391 -8.91 -16.90 -5.28
N LEU A 392 -8.51 -15.84 -5.97
CA LEU A 392 -7.19 -15.74 -6.63
C LEU A 392 -6.04 -15.84 -5.60
N THR A 393 -6.15 -15.13 -4.49
CA THR A 393 -5.09 -15.07 -3.47
C THR A 393 -5.01 -16.32 -2.60
N SER A 394 -6.04 -17.17 -2.57
CA SER A 394 -6.07 -18.36 -1.70
C SER A 394 -4.95 -19.38 -2.00
N LYS A 395 -4.59 -19.59 -3.28
CA LYS A 395 -3.64 -20.64 -3.72
C LYS A 395 -2.44 -20.13 -4.52
N GLY A 396 -2.47 -18.92 -5.08
CA GLY A 396 -1.41 -18.41 -5.94
C GLY A 396 -0.39 -17.53 -5.21
N HIS A 397 0.81 -18.06 -4.90
CA HIS A 397 1.91 -17.24 -4.36
C HIS A 397 2.29 -16.09 -5.31
N GLY A 398 2.36 -16.36 -6.62
CA GLY A 398 2.65 -15.35 -7.65
C GLY A 398 1.63 -14.22 -7.67
N PHE A 399 0.33 -14.55 -7.59
CA PHE A 399 -0.74 -13.55 -7.56
C PHE A 399 -0.66 -12.63 -6.34
N ARG A 400 -0.27 -13.14 -5.16
CA ARG A 400 -0.10 -12.30 -3.96
C ARG A 400 0.98 -11.24 -4.14
N ILE A 401 2.12 -11.64 -4.72
CA ILE A 401 3.23 -10.72 -4.98
C ILE A 401 2.81 -9.69 -6.04
N GLU A 402 2.16 -10.13 -7.11
CA GLU A 402 1.76 -9.25 -8.20
C GLU A 402 0.71 -8.22 -7.76
N LEU A 403 -0.32 -8.64 -7.02
CA LEU A 403 -1.30 -7.72 -6.43
C LEU A 403 -0.62 -6.70 -5.51
N HIS A 404 0.33 -7.13 -4.68
CA HIS A 404 1.08 -6.22 -3.83
C HIS A 404 1.88 -5.19 -4.66
N ARG A 405 2.58 -5.66 -5.71
CA ARG A 405 3.34 -4.80 -6.63
C ARG A 405 2.46 -3.74 -7.31
N GLN A 406 1.22 -4.07 -7.61
CA GLN A 406 0.24 -3.15 -8.21
C GLN A 406 -0.47 -2.23 -7.20
N GLY A 407 -0.11 -2.27 -5.91
CA GLY A 407 -0.64 -1.37 -4.88
C GLY A 407 -1.95 -1.82 -4.22
N PHE A 408 -2.40 -3.07 -4.44
CA PHE A 408 -3.67 -3.55 -3.86
C PHE A 408 -3.66 -3.57 -2.33
N THR A 409 -2.50 -3.74 -1.70
CA THR A 409 -2.41 -3.76 -0.22
C THR A 409 -2.89 -2.45 0.39
N GLU A 410 -2.47 -1.31 -0.16
CA GLU A 410 -2.88 0.02 0.30
C GLU A 410 -4.36 0.26 0.03
N LEU A 411 -4.82 -0.12 -1.16
CA LEU A 411 -6.22 -0.01 -1.55
C LEU A 411 -7.15 -0.82 -0.60
N LEU A 412 -6.80 -2.08 -0.31
CA LEU A 412 -7.57 -2.94 0.59
C LEU A 412 -7.60 -2.39 2.03
N ILE A 413 -6.51 -1.79 2.51
CA ILE A 413 -6.48 -1.13 3.82
C ILE A 413 -7.47 0.05 3.86
N LYS A 414 -7.54 0.85 2.79
CA LYS A 414 -8.53 1.93 2.70
C LYS A 414 -9.96 1.38 2.66
N LEU A 415 -10.21 0.28 1.94
CA LEU A 415 -11.51 -0.39 1.93
C LEU A 415 -11.91 -0.92 3.32
N CYS A 416 -10.96 -1.35 4.15
CA CYS A 416 -11.22 -1.73 5.55
C CYS A 416 -11.75 -0.58 6.42
N SER A 417 -11.65 0.68 5.98
CA SER A 417 -12.17 1.85 6.69
C SER A 417 -13.61 2.21 6.30
N ILE A 418 -14.18 1.56 5.27
CA ILE A 418 -15.56 1.79 4.83
C ILE A 418 -16.53 1.19 5.84
N PRO A 419 -17.64 1.86 6.18
CA PRO A 419 -18.63 1.33 7.13
C PRO A 419 -19.59 0.31 6.50
N ASP A 420 -19.11 -0.56 5.61
CA ASP A 420 -19.85 -1.68 5.04
C ASP A 420 -19.24 -2.98 5.55
N LYS A 421 -20.01 -3.71 6.37
CA LYS A 421 -19.57 -4.94 7.03
C LYS A 421 -19.01 -5.95 6.03
N ASP A 422 -19.71 -6.16 4.92
CA ASP A 422 -19.40 -7.21 3.96
C ASP A 422 -18.17 -6.87 3.12
N VAL A 423 -17.99 -5.60 2.77
CA VAL A 423 -16.77 -5.07 2.13
C VAL A 423 -15.58 -5.18 3.07
N VAL A 424 -15.73 -4.78 4.34
CA VAL A 424 -14.65 -4.83 5.34
C VAL A 424 -14.19 -6.26 5.60
N LEU A 425 -15.12 -7.19 5.84
CA LEU A 425 -14.79 -8.58 6.13
C LEU A 425 -14.09 -9.25 4.94
N ARG A 426 -14.57 -9.05 3.72
CA ARG A 426 -13.92 -9.59 2.52
C ARG A 426 -12.56 -8.94 2.28
N SER A 427 -12.41 -7.65 2.53
CA SER A 427 -11.11 -6.96 2.45
C SER A 427 -10.09 -7.57 3.41
N PHE A 428 -10.48 -7.86 4.66
CA PHE A 428 -9.63 -8.57 5.62
C PHE A 428 -9.34 -10.02 5.20
N ALA A 429 -10.28 -10.72 4.58
CA ALA A 429 -10.02 -12.06 4.05
C ALA A 429 -8.91 -12.03 2.97
N VAL A 430 -8.99 -11.09 2.02
CA VAL A 430 -7.95 -10.90 0.99
C VAL A 430 -6.61 -10.51 1.64
N LEU A 431 -6.61 -9.53 2.55
CA LEU A 431 -5.40 -9.14 3.29
C LEU A 431 -4.80 -10.31 4.08
N GLY A 432 -5.63 -11.15 4.69
CA GLY A 432 -5.23 -12.37 5.39
C GLY A 432 -4.52 -13.37 4.46
N ASN A 433 -5.01 -13.53 3.24
CA ASN A 433 -4.35 -14.34 2.21
C ASN A 433 -3.02 -13.71 1.74
N LEU A 434 -2.98 -12.40 1.53
CA LEU A 434 -1.76 -11.68 1.16
C LEU A 434 -0.69 -11.78 2.25
N ALA A 435 -1.09 -11.69 3.53
CA ALA A 435 -0.21 -11.78 4.70
C ALA A 435 0.46 -13.14 4.89
N LEU A 436 0.07 -14.17 4.12
CA LEU A 436 0.84 -15.42 4.06
C LEU A 436 2.24 -15.20 3.47
N ASN A 437 2.43 -14.17 2.64
CA ASN A 437 3.76 -13.70 2.25
C ASN A 437 4.33 -12.75 3.33
N PHE A 438 5.55 -13.04 3.81
CA PHE A 438 6.14 -12.33 4.94
C PHE A 438 6.46 -10.85 4.65
N HIS A 439 6.79 -10.49 3.41
CA HIS A 439 7.05 -9.09 3.04
C HIS A 439 5.77 -8.26 3.14
N ILE A 440 4.66 -8.75 2.58
CA ILE A 440 3.38 -8.06 2.58
C ILE A 440 2.84 -7.91 4.00
N ARG A 441 3.02 -8.93 4.84
CA ARG A 441 2.60 -8.95 6.25
C ARG A 441 3.15 -7.74 7.03
N SER A 442 4.42 -7.41 6.85
CA SER A 442 5.03 -6.24 7.50
C SER A 442 4.43 -4.92 7.03
N GLN A 443 4.15 -4.80 5.73
CA GLN A 443 3.56 -3.61 5.13
C GLN A 443 2.15 -3.37 5.64
N ILE A 444 1.33 -4.42 5.79
CA ILE A 444 -0.02 -4.32 6.38
C ILE A 444 0.05 -3.67 7.76
N GLY A 445 1.01 -4.05 8.59
CA GLY A 445 1.20 -3.41 9.89
C GLY A 445 1.61 -1.96 9.78
N TYR A 446 2.50 -1.60 8.85
CA TYR A 446 2.90 -0.22 8.59
C TYR A 446 1.71 0.68 8.23
N LEU A 447 0.83 0.20 7.36
CA LEU A 447 -0.37 0.87 6.85
C LEU A 447 -1.57 0.84 7.84
N GLU A 448 -1.33 0.88 9.15
CA GLU A 448 -2.38 0.84 10.20
C GLU A 448 -3.30 -0.39 10.20
N GLY A 449 -3.00 -1.46 9.45
CA GLY A 449 -3.86 -2.65 9.38
C GLY A 449 -4.13 -3.31 10.74
N MET A 450 -3.17 -3.21 11.67
CA MET A 450 -3.33 -3.70 13.05
C MET A 450 -4.37 -2.90 13.84
N LYS A 451 -4.42 -1.57 13.65
CA LYS A 451 -5.40 -0.72 14.33
C LYS A 451 -6.80 -1.00 13.79
N LEU A 452 -6.94 -1.04 12.47
CA LEU A 452 -8.21 -1.31 11.79
C LEU A 452 -8.79 -2.67 12.21
N ILE A 453 -8.01 -3.76 12.12
CA ILE A 453 -8.51 -5.10 12.47
C ILE A 453 -8.95 -5.18 13.95
N THR A 454 -8.28 -4.44 14.83
CA THR A 454 -8.65 -4.39 16.26
C THR A 454 -9.96 -3.68 16.48
N THR A 455 -10.14 -2.51 15.85
CA THR A 455 -11.40 -1.77 15.93
C THR A 455 -12.56 -2.58 15.35
N THR A 456 -12.32 -3.32 14.26
CA THR A 456 -13.33 -4.16 13.61
C THR A 456 -13.68 -5.40 14.44
N LEU A 457 -12.69 -6.04 15.10
CA LEU A 457 -12.93 -7.14 16.04
C LEU A 457 -13.83 -6.72 17.21
N MET A 458 -13.61 -5.52 17.75
CA MET A 458 -14.45 -4.96 18.82
C MET A 458 -15.86 -4.63 18.32
N ARG A 459 -15.99 -4.04 17.12
CA ARG A 459 -17.29 -3.69 16.53
C ARG A 459 -18.16 -4.92 16.24
N HIS A 460 -17.54 -6.05 15.91
CA HIS A 460 -18.23 -7.29 15.54
C HIS A 460 -18.02 -8.43 16.54
N SER A 461 -17.81 -8.11 17.83
CA SER A 461 -17.55 -9.12 18.88
C SER A 461 -18.68 -10.15 19.07
N ASP A 462 -19.89 -9.81 18.64
CA ASP A 462 -21.08 -10.66 18.78
C ASP A 462 -21.34 -11.55 17.55
N ASP A 463 -20.71 -11.25 16.41
CA ASP A 463 -20.91 -11.99 15.16
C ASP A 463 -19.84 -13.06 14.97
N GLN A 464 -20.23 -14.33 15.12
CA GLN A 464 -19.30 -15.46 15.06
C GLN A 464 -18.67 -15.65 13.67
N SER A 465 -19.38 -15.33 12.59
CA SER A 465 -18.87 -15.46 11.22
C SER A 465 -17.87 -14.35 10.92
N ALA A 466 -18.16 -13.12 11.37
CA ALA A 466 -17.24 -12.00 11.26
C ALA A 466 -15.96 -12.24 12.08
N LEU A 467 -16.11 -12.69 13.32
CA LEU A 467 -14.97 -13.03 14.19
C LEU A 467 -14.05 -14.06 13.57
N ARG A 468 -14.61 -15.13 12.98
CA ARG A 468 -13.85 -16.18 12.29
C ARG A 468 -12.91 -15.57 11.23
N ILE A 469 -13.45 -14.75 10.33
CA ILE A 469 -12.70 -14.13 9.23
C ILE A 469 -11.61 -13.20 9.76
N LEU A 470 -11.96 -12.33 10.71
CA LEU A 470 -11.02 -11.36 11.28
C LEU A 470 -9.90 -12.05 12.07
N LEU A 471 -10.20 -13.09 12.83
CA LEU A 471 -9.21 -13.85 13.59
C LEU A 471 -8.29 -14.65 12.64
N ASP A 472 -8.82 -15.27 11.59
CA ASP A 472 -8.00 -15.95 10.58
C ASP A 472 -7.02 -14.97 9.90
N ALA A 473 -7.47 -13.75 9.56
CA ALA A 473 -6.60 -12.70 9.05
C ALA A 473 -5.54 -12.24 10.08
N LEU A 474 -5.95 -12.01 11.34
CA LEU A 474 -5.05 -11.58 12.41
C LEU A 474 -3.96 -12.62 12.69
N ILE A 475 -4.31 -13.92 12.70
CA ILE A 475 -3.33 -15.01 12.86
C ILE A 475 -2.22 -14.91 11.81
N ASN A 476 -2.59 -14.65 10.56
CA ASN A 476 -1.65 -14.46 9.45
C ASN A 476 -0.89 -13.13 9.54
N PHE A 477 -1.44 -12.09 10.17
CA PHE A 477 -0.72 -10.83 10.41
C PHE A 477 0.37 -10.99 11.47
N LEU A 478 0.16 -11.87 12.46
CA LEU A 478 1.04 -12.02 13.61
C LEU A 478 2.12 -13.08 13.44
N ILE A 479 1.88 -14.09 12.59
CA ILE A 479 2.81 -15.20 12.39
C ILE A 479 4.18 -14.65 11.97
N GLU A 480 5.22 -15.01 12.72
CA GLU A 480 6.62 -14.62 12.48
C GLU A 480 6.94 -13.12 12.25
N CYS A 481 6.02 -12.18 12.50
CA CYS A 481 6.21 -10.76 12.23
C CYS A 481 6.45 -9.96 13.51
N SER A 482 7.72 -9.65 13.81
CA SER A 482 8.06 -8.85 15.00
C SER A 482 7.49 -7.43 14.93
N GLN A 483 7.44 -6.81 13.75
CA GLN A 483 6.92 -5.44 13.57
C GLN A 483 5.44 -5.35 13.95
N ASN A 484 4.61 -6.27 13.42
CA ASN A 484 3.19 -6.32 13.76
C ASN A 484 2.98 -6.67 15.23
N ARG A 485 3.82 -7.57 15.78
CA ARG A 485 3.82 -7.89 17.21
C ARG A 485 4.09 -6.67 18.08
N ASN A 486 5.05 -5.84 17.72
CA ASN A 486 5.41 -4.66 18.50
C ASN A 486 4.30 -3.60 18.49
N LYS A 487 3.52 -3.49 17.39
CA LYS A 487 2.36 -2.59 17.32
C LYS A 487 1.19 -3.01 18.24
N ILE A 488 1.21 -4.20 18.84
CA ILE A 488 0.12 -4.65 19.73
C ILE A 488 0.05 -3.86 21.03
N ALA A 489 1.18 -3.35 21.51
CA ALA A 489 1.20 -2.51 22.70
C ALA A 489 0.47 -1.17 22.49
N SER A 490 0.49 -0.61 21.27
CA SER A 490 -0.23 0.64 20.97
C SER A 490 -1.72 0.45 20.71
N GLU A 491 -2.12 -0.71 20.17
CA GLU A 491 -3.49 -0.94 19.71
C GLU A 491 -4.38 -1.75 20.67
N ASN A 492 -3.95 -2.06 21.89
CA ASN A 492 -4.73 -2.83 22.88
C ASN A 492 -5.22 -4.22 22.42
N ILE A 493 -4.63 -4.80 21.37
CA ILE A 493 -5.04 -6.10 20.78
C ILE A 493 -5.06 -7.22 21.81
N LEU A 494 -4.09 -7.26 22.72
CA LEU A 494 -4.01 -8.28 23.76
C LEU A 494 -5.28 -8.27 24.64
N LEU A 495 -5.74 -7.09 25.05
CA LEU A 495 -6.94 -6.94 25.87
C LEU A 495 -8.20 -7.36 25.10
N VAL A 496 -8.29 -6.99 23.81
CA VAL A 496 -9.37 -7.42 22.92
C VAL A 496 -9.44 -8.94 22.82
N LEU A 497 -8.30 -9.61 22.57
CA LEU A 497 -8.25 -11.08 22.46
C LEU A 497 -8.64 -11.78 23.76
N ILE A 498 -8.15 -11.31 24.92
CA ILE A 498 -8.53 -11.87 26.22
C ILE A 498 -10.05 -11.68 26.47
N THR A 499 -10.59 -10.53 26.09
CA THR A 499 -12.02 -10.22 26.25
C THR A 499 -12.88 -11.13 25.37
N LEU A 500 -12.48 -11.35 24.10
CA LEU A 500 -13.15 -12.28 23.19
C LEU A 500 -13.06 -13.73 23.67
N TYR A 501 -11.91 -14.17 24.19
CA TYR A 501 -11.76 -15.54 24.71
C TYR A 501 -12.74 -15.82 25.86
N ARG A 502 -12.83 -14.88 26.81
CA ARG A 502 -13.69 -14.99 27.99
C ARG A 502 -15.15 -14.70 27.73
N SER A 503 -15.48 -14.11 26.58
CA SER A 503 -16.87 -13.79 26.25
C SER A 503 -17.70 -15.07 26.17
N PRO A 504 -18.85 -15.14 26.85
CA PRO A 504 -19.74 -16.28 26.75
C PRO A 504 -20.36 -16.40 25.35
N LYS A 505 -20.39 -15.30 24.59
CA LYS A 505 -20.94 -15.26 23.22
C LYS A 505 -20.03 -15.92 22.19
N THR A 506 -18.72 -16.02 22.48
CA THR A 506 -17.73 -16.57 21.55
C THR A 506 -17.78 -18.10 21.58
N ASN A 507 -18.01 -18.71 20.42
CA ASN A 507 -18.07 -20.17 20.29
C ASN A 507 -16.68 -20.82 20.44
N GLU A 508 -16.65 -22.14 20.58
CA GLU A 508 -15.41 -22.88 20.83
C GLU A 508 -14.39 -22.78 19.68
N ASP A 509 -14.86 -22.80 18.43
CA ASP A 509 -14.01 -22.65 17.25
C ASP A 509 -13.30 -21.29 17.22
N ASN A 510 -14.03 -20.20 17.52
CA ASN A 510 -13.46 -18.86 17.58
C ASN A 510 -12.57 -18.70 18.82
N ARG A 511 -12.89 -19.32 19.96
CA ARG A 511 -11.96 -19.36 21.11
C ARG A 511 -10.64 -20.02 20.74
N ASN A 512 -10.68 -21.13 20.00
CA ASN A 512 -9.48 -21.80 19.50
C ASN A 512 -8.67 -20.88 18.56
N LEU A 513 -9.33 -20.09 17.71
CA LEU A 513 -8.63 -19.08 16.90
C LEU A 513 -8.02 -17.96 17.73
N VAL A 514 -8.73 -17.46 18.74
CA VAL A 514 -8.18 -16.47 19.68
C VAL A 514 -6.93 -17.00 20.36
N LEU A 515 -6.93 -18.27 20.81
CA LEU A 515 -5.74 -18.91 21.38
C LEU A 515 -4.59 -19.00 20.37
N ARG A 516 -4.87 -19.28 19.10
CA ARG A 516 -3.84 -19.27 18.03
C ARG A 516 -3.28 -17.88 17.80
N ALA A 517 -4.12 -16.85 17.80
CA ALA A 517 -3.67 -15.46 17.69
C ALA A 517 -2.79 -15.06 18.89
N LEU A 518 -3.21 -15.39 20.12
CA LEU A 518 -2.42 -15.18 21.35
C LEU A 518 -1.09 -15.93 21.33
N LYS A 519 -1.07 -17.17 20.82
CA LYS A 519 0.16 -17.95 20.65
C LYS A 519 1.12 -17.27 19.66
N ASN A 520 0.62 -16.81 18.52
CA ASN A 520 1.43 -16.10 17.52
C ASN A 520 1.94 -14.74 18.04
N LEU A 521 1.15 -14.09 18.89
CA LEU A 521 1.52 -12.87 19.60
C LEU A 521 2.69 -13.10 20.57
N ILE A 522 2.63 -14.15 21.39
CA ILE A 522 3.61 -14.37 22.47
C ILE A 522 4.88 -15.05 21.96
N ARG A 523 4.78 -15.93 20.94
CA ARG A 523 5.85 -16.71 20.30
C ARG A 523 6.94 -17.22 21.27
N ASP A 524 8.02 -16.44 21.44
CA ASP A 524 9.23 -16.82 22.21
C ASP A 524 9.13 -16.50 23.71
N GLY A 525 8.24 -15.59 24.14
CA GLY A 525 8.00 -15.30 25.56
C GLY A 525 7.44 -16.50 26.34
N TRP A 526 6.87 -17.47 25.62
CA TRP A 526 6.36 -18.71 26.19
C TRP A 526 7.50 -19.58 26.77
N ARG A 527 8.66 -19.63 26.09
CA ARG A 527 9.84 -20.38 26.55
C ARG A 527 10.45 -19.81 27.84
N MET A 528 10.11 -18.56 28.20
CA MET A 528 10.53 -17.89 29.44
C MET A 528 9.56 -18.13 30.61
N LEU A 529 8.30 -18.47 30.34
CA LEU A 529 7.27 -18.78 31.35
C LEU A 529 7.24 -20.28 31.72
N ASP A 530 7.60 -21.14 30.77
CA ASP A 530 7.66 -22.60 30.90
C ASP A 530 8.59 -23.11 32.05
N PRO A 531 9.76 -22.49 32.35
CA PRO A 531 10.63 -23.00 33.41
C PRO A 531 10.20 -22.63 34.83
N ILE A 532 9.38 -21.60 35.01
CA ILE A 532 9.13 -21.00 36.34
C ILE A 532 7.78 -21.43 36.93
N ASN A 533 6.74 -21.64 36.12
CA ASN A 533 5.39 -21.85 36.64
C ASN A 533 4.70 -23.17 36.26
N ASN A 534 5.37 -24.08 35.52
CA ASN A 534 4.80 -25.39 35.17
C ASN A 534 3.42 -25.28 34.46
N VAL A 535 3.16 -24.16 33.78
CA VAL A 535 1.88 -23.85 33.14
C VAL A 535 1.84 -24.57 31.80
N LYS A 536 1.10 -25.69 31.76
CA LYS A 536 1.01 -26.55 30.58
C LYS A 536 0.00 -26.04 29.53
N ASP A 537 -0.89 -25.11 29.89
CA ASP A 537 -1.97 -24.66 29.01
C ASP A 537 -2.30 -23.17 29.21
N ILE A 538 -2.49 -22.45 28.09
CA ILE A 538 -2.92 -21.04 28.06
C ILE A 538 -4.28 -20.85 28.74
N ARG A 539 -5.11 -21.90 28.76
CA ARG A 539 -6.42 -21.94 29.42
C ARG A 539 -6.31 -21.61 30.91
N GLU A 540 -5.28 -22.11 31.61
CA GLU A 540 -5.09 -21.84 33.05
C GLU A 540 -4.81 -20.37 33.37
N ILE A 541 -4.15 -19.64 32.46
CA ILE A 541 -3.83 -18.21 32.64
C ILE A 541 -5.07 -17.36 32.37
N THR A 542 -5.82 -17.70 31.32
CA THR A 542 -7.05 -16.98 30.97
C THR A 542 -8.20 -17.26 31.93
N ASP A 543 -8.22 -18.40 32.63
CA ASP A 543 -9.34 -18.76 33.51
C ASP A 543 -9.13 -18.28 34.96
N LYS A 544 -7.90 -17.94 35.37
CA LYS A 544 -7.63 -17.26 36.66
C LYS A 544 -7.95 -15.76 36.53
N GLY A 545 -8.86 -15.26 37.38
CA GLY A 545 -9.50 -13.94 37.27
C GLY A 545 -8.53 -12.74 37.20
N VAL A 546 -8.87 -11.75 36.35
CA VAL A 546 -8.11 -10.49 36.16
C VAL A 546 -8.44 -9.41 37.20
N ASP A 547 -9.44 -9.62 38.06
CA ASP A 547 -9.78 -8.65 39.11
C ASP A 547 -8.67 -8.48 40.17
N GLY A 548 -7.78 -9.48 40.32
CA GLY A 548 -6.55 -9.37 41.13
C GLY A 548 -5.32 -8.86 40.36
N MET A 549 -5.39 -8.72 39.03
CA MET A 549 -4.24 -8.37 38.16
C MET A 549 -4.25 -6.91 37.70
N ARG A 550 -4.96 -6.02 38.41
CA ARG A 550 -4.97 -4.58 38.11
C ARG A 550 -3.63 -3.87 38.46
N GLY A 551 -2.65 -4.62 38.97
CA GLY A 551 -1.26 -4.17 39.18
C GLY A 551 -0.16 -5.16 38.69
N CYS A 552 -0.52 -6.25 38.00
CA CYS A 552 0.44 -7.31 37.61
C CYS A 552 0.83 -7.30 36.12
N PHE A 553 0.42 -6.27 35.36
CA PHE A 553 0.89 -6.01 33.99
C PHE A 553 1.78 -4.76 33.92
N GLU A 554 2.42 -4.38 35.03
CA GLU A 554 3.80 -3.92 34.88
C GLU A 554 4.58 -5.16 34.42
N LEU A 555 5.03 -5.15 33.16
CA LEU A 555 6.11 -6.06 32.72
C LEU A 555 7.10 -6.15 33.88
N PRO A 556 7.38 -7.34 34.46
CA PRO A 556 8.36 -7.42 35.51
C PRO A 556 9.60 -6.75 34.96
N ASN A 557 10.06 -5.70 35.66
CA ASN A 557 11.29 -5.01 35.34
C ASN A 557 12.31 -6.10 35.06
N LEU A 558 12.68 -6.28 33.78
CA LEU A 558 13.60 -7.33 33.29
C LEU A 558 15.05 -7.04 33.75
N CYS A 559 15.21 -6.39 34.90
CA CYS A 559 16.42 -5.98 35.59
C CYS A 559 16.27 -6.24 37.11
N GLY A 560 15.61 -7.33 37.50
CA GLY A 560 15.54 -7.78 38.90
C GLY A 560 16.71 -8.68 39.29
N ASP A 561 17.15 -8.55 40.54
CA ASP A 561 18.34 -9.19 41.13
C ASP A 561 18.39 -10.73 40.99
N GLU A 562 17.24 -11.38 40.79
CA GLU A 562 17.15 -12.84 40.58
C GLU A 562 17.73 -13.28 39.22
N LEU A 563 17.54 -12.49 38.16
CA LEU A 563 18.15 -12.77 36.85
C LEU A 563 19.67 -12.52 36.91
N MET A 564 20.10 -11.53 37.69
CA MET A 564 21.51 -11.27 37.95
C MET A 564 22.18 -12.37 38.78
N GLU A 565 21.46 -12.97 39.73
CA GLU A 565 21.90 -14.15 40.49
C GLU A 565 22.07 -15.39 39.59
N GLU A 566 21.12 -15.66 38.69
CA GLU A 566 21.20 -16.81 37.78
C GLU A 566 22.26 -16.59 36.67
N VAL A 567 22.43 -15.35 36.21
CA VAL A 567 23.52 -14.95 35.31
C VAL A 567 24.88 -15.06 36.02
N LYS A 568 24.99 -14.67 37.29
CA LYS A 568 26.20 -14.88 38.11
C LYS A 568 26.49 -16.37 38.29
N LYS A 569 25.49 -17.21 38.56
CA LYS A 569 25.66 -18.67 38.65
C LYS A 569 26.11 -19.29 37.33
N ARG A 570 25.53 -18.88 36.19
CA ARG A 570 25.95 -19.36 34.85
C ARG A 570 27.34 -18.85 34.46
N ARG A 571 27.69 -17.61 34.84
CA ARG A 571 29.01 -17.02 34.62
C ARG A 571 30.08 -17.71 35.47
N ASN A 572 29.79 -18.01 36.74
CA ASN A 572 30.69 -18.76 37.63
C ASN A 572 30.90 -20.20 37.16
N ARG A 573 29.87 -20.86 36.60
CA ARG A 573 30.02 -22.17 35.94
C ARG A 573 30.86 -22.11 34.66
N LYS A 574 30.83 -21.00 33.93
CA LYS A 574 31.70 -20.76 32.75
C LYS A 574 33.13 -20.39 33.13
N ILE A 575 33.35 -19.68 34.24
CA ILE A 575 34.67 -19.35 34.79
C ILE A 575 35.35 -20.61 35.35
N ALA A 576 34.62 -21.45 36.08
CA ALA A 576 35.10 -22.75 36.56
C ALA A 576 35.50 -23.70 35.41
N LYS A 577 34.85 -23.59 34.25
CA LYS A 577 35.21 -24.34 33.02
C LYS A 577 36.39 -23.75 32.24
N ARG A 578 36.89 -22.55 32.58
CA ARG A 578 37.95 -21.86 31.83
C ARG A 578 39.27 -21.66 32.59
N GLY A 579 39.38 -22.11 33.85
CA GLY A 579 40.66 -22.24 34.55
C GLY A 579 41.48 -20.94 34.69
N LEU A 580 40.82 -19.80 34.92
CA LEU A 580 41.50 -18.53 35.24
C LEU A 580 41.65 -18.35 36.76
N ARG A 581 42.78 -17.76 37.19
CA ARG A 581 43.18 -17.58 38.60
C ARG A 581 42.47 -16.38 39.26
N ASP A 582 42.37 -16.44 40.58
CA ASP A 582 41.51 -15.66 41.49
C ASP A 582 41.69 -14.11 41.56
N HIS A 583 42.49 -13.45 40.72
CA HIS A 583 42.88 -12.04 40.96
C HIS A 583 42.84 -11.06 39.78
N GLU A 584 41.85 -11.14 38.89
CA GLU A 584 41.58 -10.06 37.91
C GLU A 584 40.15 -9.52 38.04
N ALA A 585 40.02 -8.26 38.47
CA ALA A 585 38.75 -7.55 38.58
C ALA A 585 38.37 -6.90 37.24
N LEU A 586 37.12 -7.08 36.81
CA LEU A 586 36.52 -6.46 35.62
C LEU A 586 35.48 -5.40 36.04
N PRO A 587 35.29 -4.32 35.24
CA PRO A 587 34.49 -3.16 35.61
C PRO A 587 32.98 -3.40 35.50
N ASP A 588 32.21 -2.61 36.27
CA ASP A 588 30.75 -2.69 36.37
C ASP A 588 29.99 -2.33 35.07
N PRO A 589 28.79 -2.91 34.85
CA PRO A 589 28.04 -2.72 33.62
C PRO A 589 27.37 -1.34 33.58
N THR A 590 27.69 -0.57 32.54
CA THR A 590 26.90 0.61 32.16
C THR A 590 25.90 0.23 31.07
N TYR A 591 24.62 0.54 31.29
CA TYR A 591 23.51 0.21 30.39
C TYR A 591 23.54 1.03 29.08
N LYS A 592 23.76 0.36 27.93
CA LYS A 592 22.97 0.44 26.68
C LYS A 592 23.76 -0.11 25.49
N ALA A 593 23.37 -1.29 25.01
CA ALA A 593 23.25 -1.70 23.59
C ALA A 593 22.88 -3.19 23.57
N ILE A 594 21.97 -3.57 22.66
CA ILE A 594 21.61 -4.97 22.43
C ILE A 594 22.87 -5.74 21.96
N ASN A 595 23.15 -6.86 22.63
CA ASN A 595 24.33 -7.68 22.40
C ASN A 595 24.17 -8.51 21.10
N MET A 596 25.11 -8.35 20.15
CA MET A 596 25.19 -9.09 18.88
C MET A 596 25.55 -10.57 19.03
N ASP A 597 25.98 -11.02 20.22
CA ASP A 597 26.33 -12.43 20.48
C ASP A 597 25.12 -13.37 20.40
N GLU A 598 23.89 -12.88 20.57
CA GLU A 598 22.66 -13.67 20.40
C GLU A 598 22.23 -13.82 18.93
N LEU A 599 22.68 -12.94 18.04
CA LEU A 599 22.37 -12.99 16.61
C LEU A 599 23.29 -14.00 15.89
N VAL A 600 24.56 -14.08 16.30
CA VAL A 600 25.56 -15.01 15.74
C VAL A 600 25.23 -16.46 16.09
N ASN A 601 24.69 -16.73 17.29
CA ASN A 601 24.36 -18.10 17.72
C ASN A 601 23.08 -18.67 17.06
N LYS A 602 22.22 -17.85 16.44
CA LYS A 602 21.01 -18.31 15.73
C LYS A 602 21.21 -18.54 14.23
N LEU A 603 22.36 -18.15 13.67
CA LEU A 603 22.68 -18.31 12.24
C LEU A 603 23.72 -19.39 11.94
N GLY A 604 24.34 -20.01 12.96
CA GLY A 604 25.30 -21.09 12.81
C GLY A 604 24.74 -22.44 13.26
N GLY A 605 24.05 -23.16 12.38
CA GLY A 605 23.58 -24.50 12.70
C GLY A 605 23.10 -25.26 11.47
N LEU A 606 24.05 -25.83 10.71
CA LEU A 606 23.99 -27.14 10.04
C LEU A 606 25.37 -27.42 9.41
N GLY A 607 26.04 -28.51 9.81
CA GLY A 607 27.16 -29.09 9.07
C GLY A 607 28.42 -29.43 9.88
N ALA A 608 28.38 -30.51 10.67
CA ALA A 608 29.56 -31.31 10.97
C ALA A 608 29.22 -32.78 10.65
N ASN A 609 29.72 -33.29 9.54
CA ASN A 609 29.73 -34.72 9.20
C ASN A 609 31.07 -35.33 9.61
N GLN A 610 31.03 -36.53 10.18
CA GLN A 610 32.06 -37.58 10.07
C GLN A 610 31.30 -38.83 9.59
N ASP A 611 31.52 -39.22 8.33
CA ASP A 611 32.36 -40.35 7.89
C ASP A 611 31.50 -41.60 7.62
N SER A 612 31.32 -41.95 6.35
CA SER A 612 32.01 -43.09 5.72
C SER A 612 31.28 -43.58 4.46
N ASP A 613 32.07 -43.68 3.40
CA ASP A 613 32.07 -44.76 2.40
C ASP A 613 31.06 -44.81 1.24
N THR A 614 31.68 -44.97 0.06
CA THR A 614 31.25 -45.61 -1.21
C THR A 614 30.76 -44.73 -2.36
N GLY A 615 31.40 -44.96 -3.52
CA GLY A 615 30.72 -44.98 -4.82
C GLY A 615 31.10 -43.88 -5.81
N ILE A 616 32.05 -44.21 -6.67
CA ILE A 616 32.30 -43.55 -7.96
C ILE A 616 30.99 -43.53 -8.79
N SER A 617 30.58 -42.35 -9.27
CA SER A 617 29.95 -42.18 -10.60
C SER A 617 29.90 -40.71 -10.97
N GLU A 618 30.44 -40.43 -12.16
CA GLU A 618 30.32 -39.19 -12.92
C GLU A 618 28.84 -38.82 -13.16
N GLY A 619 28.57 -37.52 -13.29
CA GLY A 619 27.23 -37.01 -13.57
C GLY A 619 27.15 -35.49 -13.55
N GLU A 620 27.65 -34.86 -14.62
CA GLU A 620 27.37 -33.46 -14.96
C GLU A 620 25.86 -33.22 -15.05
N HIS A 621 25.34 -32.23 -14.31
CA HIS A 621 24.03 -31.66 -14.54
C HIS A 621 24.14 -30.15 -14.72
N ALA A 622 24.51 -29.79 -15.95
CA ALA A 622 24.14 -28.52 -16.56
C ALA A 622 22.62 -28.36 -16.54
N MET A 623 22.13 -27.21 -16.06
CA MET A 623 20.74 -26.84 -16.29
C MET A 623 20.56 -26.42 -17.74
N ASN A 624 19.81 -27.24 -18.48
CA ASN A 624 19.34 -26.97 -19.82
C ASN A 624 18.42 -25.74 -19.84
N PHE A 625 18.91 -24.65 -20.43
CA PHE A 625 18.07 -23.63 -21.05
C PHE A 625 17.60 -24.17 -22.40
N SER A 626 16.36 -24.63 -22.48
CA SER A 626 15.76 -25.04 -23.75
C SER A 626 15.49 -23.81 -24.61
N SER A 627 16.21 -23.78 -25.73
CA SER A 627 16.06 -22.93 -26.90
C SER A 627 14.66 -23.01 -27.51
N GLY A 628 14.08 -21.85 -27.80
CA GLY A 628 12.85 -21.72 -28.59
C GLY A 628 12.55 -20.25 -28.87
N GLY A 629 13.32 -19.64 -29.77
CA GLY A 629 13.13 -18.25 -30.19
C GLY A 629 14.44 -17.63 -30.68
N GLU A 630 14.88 -18.01 -31.88
CA GLU A 630 15.95 -17.31 -32.59
C GLU A 630 15.52 -15.87 -32.88
N GLY A 631 16.26 -14.91 -32.32
CA GLY A 631 16.09 -13.49 -32.57
C GLY A 631 17.38 -12.74 -32.25
N TYR A 632 18.29 -12.71 -33.24
CA TYR A 632 19.38 -11.75 -33.42
C TYR A 632 20.09 -11.21 -32.15
N LEU A 633 21.18 -11.88 -31.74
CA LEU A 633 22.28 -11.22 -31.05
C LEU A 633 23.37 -10.92 -32.09
N GLY A 634 23.20 -9.81 -32.79
CA GLY A 634 24.25 -9.22 -33.61
C GLY A 634 25.33 -8.65 -32.69
N ASN A 635 26.55 -9.17 -32.82
CA ASN A 635 27.76 -8.43 -32.45
C ASN A 635 27.85 -7.22 -33.40
N GLU A 636 27.20 -6.13 -33.04
CA GLU A 636 27.48 -4.85 -33.66
C GLU A 636 28.56 -4.15 -32.85
N SER A 637 29.79 -4.30 -33.33
CA SER A 637 30.87 -3.37 -33.06
C SER A 637 30.56 -2.05 -33.77
N PHE A 638 29.70 -1.23 -33.20
CA PHE A 638 29.56 0.18 -33.58
C PHE A 638 30.54 0.99 -32.73
N GLY A 639 31.57 1.51 -33.40
CA GLY A 639 32.33 2.63 -32.90
C GLY A 639 31.46 3.88 -33.02
N ASP A 640 30.98 4.37 -31.90
CA ASP A 640 30.39 5.71 -31.79
C ASP A 640 31.37 6.55 -30.96
N GLU A 641 32.09 7.43 -31.65
CA GLU A 641 33.01 8.44 -31.12
C GLU A 641 32.29 9.70 -30.61
N ASP A 642 30.98 9.65 -30.36
CA ASP A 642 30.19 10.78 -29.88
C ASP A 642 29.31 10.36 -28.69
N ASP A 643 29.82 10.44 -27.45
CA ASP A 643 28.97 10.37 -26.25
C ASP A 643 29.65 11.11 -25.08
N ASP A 644 30.01 12.36 -25.33
CA ASP A 644 30.52 13.26 -24.30
C ASP A 644 29.37 13.65 -23.33
N ASN A 645 29.57 13.22 -22.08
CA ASN A 645 29.12 13.91 -20.86
C ASN A 645 27.77 13.48 -20.26
N PHE A 646 27.55 12.17 -20.05
CA PHE A 646 26.63 11.72 -19.00
C PHE A 646 27.36 10.88 -17.95
N ASP A 647 27.05 11.13 -16.68
CA ASP A 647 27.72 10.54 -15.52
C ASP A 647 26.90 9.33 -15.03
N GLY A 648 27.07 8.16 -15.68
CA GLY A 648 26.28 6.96 -15.36
C GLY A 648 26.64 5.68 -16.13
N TYR A 649 25.89 4.61 -15.86
CA TYR A 649 26.09 3.29 -16.47
C TYR A 649 24.94 2.89 -17.40
N VAL A 650 25.21 2.24 -18.54
CA VAL A 650 24.15 1.82 -19.48
C VAL A 650 23.62 0.42 -19.13
N TYR A 651 22.30 0.29 -18.94
CA TYR A 651 21.63 -0.97 -18.66
C TYR A 651 21.89 -2.02 -19.73
N ARG A 652 22.16 -3.27 -19.31
CA ARG A 652 22.53 -4.42 -20.16
C ARG A 652 23.83 -4.29 -20.95
N ARG A 653 24.57 -3.17 -20.83
CA ARG A 653 25.92 -3.08 -21.36
C ARG A 653 26.87 -3.90 -20.47
N ARG A 654 27.90 -4.47 -21.09
CA ARG A 654 28.98 -5.13 -20.37
C ARG A 654 29.93 -4.08 -19.81
N LEU A 655 30.31 -4.21 -18.55
CA LEU A 655 31.35 -3.39 -17.95
C LEU A 655 32.70 -3.79 -18.55
N ASP A 656 33.55 -2.81 -18.88
CA ASP A 656 34.87 -3.05 -19.48
C ASP A 656 35.89 -3.60 -18.46
N ALA A 657 35.57 -3.57 -17.17
CA ALA A 657 36.36 -4.23 -16.13
C ALA A 657 36.00 -5.72 -16.02
N LEU A 658 36.98 -6.53 -15.62
CA LEU A 658 36.80 -7.94 -15.29
C LEU A 658 36.96 -8.13 -13.78
N GLU A 659 36.33 -9.17 -13.24
CA GLU A 659 36.51 -9.50 -11.83
C GLU A 659 37.95 -10.01 -11.60
N ASP A 660 38.74 -9.24 -10.86
CA ASP A 660 40.16 -9.45 -10.67
C ASP A 660 40.64 -8.99 -9.28
N GLU A 661 41.94 -8.75 -9.11
CA GLU A 661 42.53 -8.30 -7.85
C GLU A 661 42.12 -6.88 -7.44
N THR A 662 41.56 -6.10 -8.36
CA THR A 662 41.18 -4.68 -8.21
C THR A 662 39.68 -4.44 -8.35
N HIS A 663 38.93 -5.30 -9.03
CA HIS A 663 37.48 -5.14 -9.24
C HIS A 663 36.71 -6.35 -8.71
N CYS A 664 35.65 -6.11 -7.95
CA CYS A 664 34.74 -7.15 -7.43
C CYS A 664 33.31 -6.87 -7.85
N PHE A 665 32.62 -7.88 -8.39
CA PHE A 665 31.22 -7.74 -8.82
C PHE A 665 30.30 -8.43 -7.82
N MET A 666 29.31 -7.69 -7.35
CA MET A 666 28.29 -8.20 -6.45
C MET A 666 26.91 -7.88 -7.04
N TYR A 667 26.11 -8.92 -7.25
CA TYR A 667 24.77 -8.79 -7.77
C TYR A 667 23.74 -9.06 -6.68
N GLU A 668 22.94 -8.04 -6.38
CA GLU A 668 21.73 -8.17 -5.56
C GLU A 668 20.61 -7.32 -6.16
N SER A 669 19.39 -7.83 -6.14
CA SER A 669 18.23 -7.15 -6.74
C SER A 669 17.67 -6.02 -5.86
N SER A 670 18.04 -5.98 -4.58
CA SER A 670 17.58 -4.97 -3.62
C SER A 670 18.67 -4.62 -2.61
N ALA A 671 18.72 -3.35 -2.20
CA ALA A 671 19.67 -2.85 -1.21
C ALA A 671 19.61 -3.59 0.14
N LYS A 672 18.46 -4.18 0.50
CA LYS A 672 18.26 -4.89 1.78
C LYS A 672 18.92 -6.26 1.84
N ASN A 673 19.20 -6.87 0.69
CA ASN A 673 19.81 -8.19 0.60
C ASN A 673 21.34 -8.13 0.54
N ILE A 674 21.90 -6.92 0.45
CA ILE A 674 23.34 -6.71 0.40
C ILE A 674 23.98 -7.22 1.70
N SER A 675 24.77 -8.28 1.58
CA SER A 675 25.50 -8.87 2.70
C SER A 675 26.62 -7.95 3.17
N SER A 676 26.47 -7.36 4.35
CA SER A 676 27.53 -6.60 5.02
C SER A 676 28.78 -7.44 5.29
N ILE A 677 28.62 -8.76 5.46
CA ILE A 677 29.73 -9.70 5.63
C ILE A 677 30.56 -9.78 4.35
N ASN A 678 29.92 -9.88 3.18
CA ASN A 678 30.64 -10.00 1.90
C ASN A 678 31.37 -8.70 1.55
N ILE A 679 30.75 -7.55 1.80
CA ILE A 679 31.39 -6.23 1.66
C ILE A 679 32.59 -6.16 2.62
N GLY A 680 32.40 -6.49 3.89
CA GLY A 680 33.46 -6.45 4.90
C GLY A 680 34.65 -7.36 4.55
N ASN A 681 34.39 -8.60 4.13
CA ASN A 681 35.44 -9.54 3.73
C ASN A 681 36.22 -9.03 2.51
N THR A 682 35.52 -8.42 1.55
CA THR A 682 36.13 -7.91 0.32
C THR A 682 36.96 -6.65 0.57
N VAL A 683 36.45 -5.70 1.36
CA VAL A 683 37.21 -4.50 1.75
C VAL A 683 38.44 -4.90 2.59
N CYS A 684 38.30 -5.86 3.50
CA CYS A 684 39.42 -6.43 4.26
C CYS A 684 40.46 -7.04 3.32
N GLY A 685 40.02 -7.79 2.31
CA GLY A 685 40.85 -8.35 1.25
C GLY A 685 41.67 -7.30 0.50
N PHE A 686 41.03 -6.21 0.05
CA PHE A 686 41.71 -5.12 -0.65
C PHE A 686 42.75 -4.42 0.22
N LEU A 687 42.37 -4.03 1.45
CA LEU A 687 43.25 -3.36 2.39
C LEU A 687 44.51 -4.20 2.70
N ASN A 688 44.32 -5.49 3.01
CA ASN A 688 45.43 -6.37 3.39
C ASN A 688 46.34 -6.76 2.22
N SER A 689 45.80 -6.80 1.00
CA SER A 689 46.59 -7.16 -0.20
C SER A 689 47.41 -5.98 -0.73
N SER A 690 47.25 -4.79 -0.15
CA SER A 690 47.85 -3.55 -0.63
C SER A 690 47.43 -3.15 -2.04
N VAL A 691 46.25 -3.60 -2.46
CA VAL A 691 45.68 -3.30 -3.78
C VAL A 691 44.49 -2.36 -3.59
N MET A 692 44.53 -1.21 -4.25
CA MET A 692 43.36 -0.33 -4.34
C MET A 692 42.33 -1.00 -5.24
N GLY A 693 41.08 -1.03 -4.81
CA GLY A 693 40.04 -1.75 -5.54
C GLY A 693 38.66 -1.16 -5.40
N THR A 694 37.78 -1.55 -6.31
CA THR A 694 36.39 -1.08 -6.39
C THR A 694 35.44 -2.27 -6.30
N ILE A 695 34.50 -2.19 -5.38
CA ILE A 695 33.35 -3.10 -5.32
C ILE A 695 32.21 -2.47 -6.11
N TYR A 696 31.69 -3.20 -7.09
CA TYR A 696 30.51 -2.81 -7.86
C TYR A 696 29.30 -3.60 -7.40
N LEU A 697 28.31 -2.90 -6.86
CA LEU A 697 27.03 -3.47 -6.49
C LEU A 697 26.01 -3.19 -7.60
N GLY A 698 25.33 -4.24 -8.07
CA GLY A 698 24.35 -4.16 -9.16
C GLY A 698 24.87 -4.62 -10.52
N ILE A 699 26.01 -5.31 -10.54
CA ILE A 699 26.61 -5.91 -11.74
C ILE A 699 26.55 -7.43 -11.60
N SER A 700 26.01 -8.09 -12.64
CA SER A 700 25.96 -9.55 -12.73
C SER A 700 27.38 -10.16 -12.69
N PRO A 701 27.57 -11.40 -12.21
CA PRO A 701 28.87 -12.09 -12.28
C PRO A 701 29.49 -12.15 -13.68
N VAL A 702 28.67 -12.03 -14.74
CA VAL A 702 29.12 -12.02 -16.14
C VAL A 702 29.60 -10.62 -16.59
N GLY A 703 29.55 -9.62 -15.70
CA GLY A 703 29.92 -8.22 -15.99
C GLY A 703 28.80 -7.41 -16.64
N ILE A 704 27.54 -7.86 -16.59
CA ILE A 704 26.39 -7.15 -17.17
C ILE A 704 25.84 -6.16 -16.15
N ILE A 705 25.66 -4.90 -16.56
CA ILE A 705 25.09 -3.83 -15.74
C ILE A 705 23.57 -4.04 -15.61
N VAL A 706 23.08 -4.27 -14.39
CA VAL A 706 21.65 -4.47 -14.11
C VAL A 706 21.08 -3.36 -13.22
N GLY A 707 21.89 -2.84 -12.29
CA GLY A 707 21.50 -1.82 -11.31
C GLY A 707 20.71 -2.39 -10.13
N ILE A 708 20.80 -1.69 -9.00
CA ILE A 708 20.02 -1.95 -7.79
C ILE A 708 18.96 -0.87 -7.65
N ASN A 709 17.72 -1.27 -7.40
CA ASN A 709 16.67 -0.33 -7.05
C ASN A 709 16.87 0.15 -5.61
N ILE A 710 17.16 1.44 -5.42
CA ILE A 710 17.47 2.01 -4.12
C ILE A 710 16.90 3.42 -3.98
N CYS A 711 16.04 3.63 -2.98
CA CYS A 711 15.49 4.96 -2.71
C CYS A 711 16.49 5.85 -1.95
N ARG A 712 16.23 7.18 -1.88
CA ARG A 712 17.10 8.12 -1.16
C ARG A 712 17.39 7.72 0.29
N LYS A 713 16.35 7.30 1.04
CA LYS A 713 16.49 6.85 2.43
C LYS A 713 17.36 5.60 2.54
N GLU A 714 17.29 4.69 1.57
CA GLU A 714 18.11 3.49 1.54
C GLU A 714 19.56 3.79 1.15
N ARG A 715 19.82 4.76 0.26
CA ARG A 715 21.19 5.24 -0.02
C ARG A 715 21.87 5.78 1.23
N ASP A 716 21.15 6.60 1.99
CA ASP A 716 21.68 7.16 3.25
C ASP A 716 21.91 6.04 4.28
N ASN A 717 20.98 5.09 4.43
CA ASN A 717 21.14 3.95 5.32
C ASN A 717 22.30 3.03 4.91
N LEU A 718 22.51 2.81 3.61
CA LEU A 718 23.63 2.00 3.12
C LEU A 718 24.96 2.67 3.42
N ARG A 719 25.06 3.99 3.19
CA ARG A 719 26.27 4.76 3.50
C ARG A 719 26.57 4.69 5.00
N LEU A 720 25.57 4.91 5.86
CA LEU A 720 25.72 4.77 7.32
C LEU A 720 26.10 3.33 7.73
N GLY A 721 25.52 2.32 7.07
CA GLY A 721 25.81 0.91 7.35
C GLY A 721 27.23 0.50 6.98
N VAL A 722 27.75 0.99 5.84
CA VAL A 722 29.14 0.76 5.44
C VAL A 722 30.10 1.51 6.37
N ASP A 723 29.79 2.76 6.74
CA ASP A 723 30.59 3.52 7.70
C ASP A 723 30.67 2.83 9.07
N GLU A 724 29.54 2.33 9.58
CA GLU A 724 29.49 1.58 10.83
C GLU A 724 30.26 0.26 10.75
N LEU A 725 30.15 -0.46 9.62
CA LEU A 725 30.86 -1.71 9.37
C LEU A 725 32.37 -1.49 9.38
N LEU A 726 32.86 -0.50 8.62
CA LEU A 726 34.28 -0.18 8.48
C LEU A 726 34.86 0.46 9.75
N GLY A 727 34.03 1.17 10.52
CA GLY A 727 34.40 1.68 11.84
C GLY A 727 34.70 0.59 12.86
N LYS A 728 34.11 -0.61 12.71
CA LYS A 728 34.30 -1.78 13.60
C LYS A 728 35.50 -2.66 13.23
N PHE A 729 36.27 -2.31 12.20
CA PHE A 729 37.49 -3.03 11.87
C PHE A 729 38.57 -2.79 12.92
N ASP A 730 39.52 -3.72 13.03
CA ASP A 730 40.72 -3.56 13.85
C ASP A 730 41.97 -3.65 12.97
N PRO A 731 42.68 -2.53 12.72
CA PRO A 731 42.36 -1.17 13.15
C PRO A 731 41.18 -0.55 12.37
N SER A 732 40.52 0.45 12.97
CA SER A 732 39.34 1.11 12.41
C SER A 732 39.65 1.84 11.10
N VAL A 733 38.83 1.64 10.07
CA VAL A 733 39.02 2.24 8.75
C VAL A 733 38.33 3.61 8.71
N LYS A 734 39.12 4.67 8.47
CA LYS A 734 38.65 6.06 8.43
C LYS A 734 38.04 6.42 7.08
N HIS A 735 37.12 7.40 7.05
CA HIS A 735 36.43 7.89 5.85
C HIS A 735 37.32 8.36 4.70
N HIS A 736 38.59 8.73 4.94
CA HIS A 736 39.49 9.14 3.85
C HIS A 736 40.18 7.96 3.13
N ILE A 737 39.94 6.73 3.61
CA ILE A 737 40.51 5.49 3.07
C ILE A 737 39.59 4.89 1.99
N TYR A 738 38.29 5.24 2.01
CA TYR A 738 37.30 4.72 1.06
C TYR A 738 36.33 5.81 0.58
N GLU A 739 35.69 5.57 -0.55
CA GLU A 739 34.68 6.45 -1.14
C GLU A 739 33.48 5.62 -1.60
N ILE A 740 32.26 6.15 -1.42
CA ILE A 740 31.01 5.50 -1.82
C ILE A 740 30.27 6.41 -2.80
N SER A 741 30.11 5.94 -4.03
CA SER A 741 29.44 6.66 -5.12
C SER A 741 28.20 5.92 -5.61
N PHE A 742 27.13 6.68 -5.89
CA PHE A 742 25.86 6.15 -6.39
C PHE A 742 25.62 6.69 -7.80
N LEU A 743 25.87 5.85 -8.80
CA LEU A 743 25.81 6.23 -10.21
C LEU A 743 24.50 5.72 -10.84
N PRO A 744 23.72 6.57 -11.53
CA PRO A 744 22.45 6.15 -12.12
C PRO A 744 22.67 5.16 -13.27
N VAL A 745 21.75 4.20 -13.40
CA VAL A 745 21.68 3.32 -14.56
C VAL A 745 20.76 3.94 -15.60
N MET A 746 21.26 4.08 -16.82
CA MET A 746 20.59 4.70 -17.96
C MET A 746 20.14 3.63 -18.96
N LYS A 747 18.98 3.82 -19.58
CA LYS A 747 18.49 3.02 -20.70
C LYS A 747 18.40 3.91 -21.94
N LYS A 748 18.88 3.40 -23.07
CA LYS A 748 18.76 4.06 -24.36
C LYS A 748 17.31 3.90 -24.86
N ASN A 749 16.61 5.01 -25.05
CA ASN A 749 15.27 5.01 -25.63
C ASN A 749 15.32 4.97 -27.17
N GLU A 750 14.16 4.74 -27.81
CA GLU A 750 14.02 4.69 -29.27
C GLU A 750 14.54 5.97 -29.95
N SER A 751 14.50 7.10 -29.25
CA SER A 751 15.00 8.41 -29.70
C SER A 751 16.52 8.59 -29.58
N ARG A 752 17.29 7.54 -29.23
CA ARG A 752 18.74 7.56 -28.93
C ARG A 752 19.16 8.42 -27.73
N CYS A 753 18.22 8.96 -26.96
CA CYS A 753 18.50 9.64 -25.69
C CYS A 753 18.62 8.63 -24.54
N TYR A 754 19.47 8.94 -23.55
CA TYR A 754 19.59 8.18 -22.31
C TYR A 754 18.61 8.69 -21.26
N GLU A 755 17.74 7.81 -20.76
CA GLU A 755 16.87 8.10 -19.63
C GLU A 755 17.20 7.19 -18.45
N GLN A 756 16.99 7.67 -17.23
CA GLN A 756 17.24 6.87 -16.03
C GLN A 756 16.31 5.65 -16.00
N PHE A 757 16.90 4.46 -15.87
CA PHE A 757 16.17 3.20 -15.86
C PHE A 757 15.65 2.89 -14.46
N GLU A 758 14.34 3.05 -14.26
CA GLU A 758 13.59 2.54 -13.10
C GLU A 758 14.19 2.90 -11.72
N GLU A 759 14.75 4.11 -11.57
CA GLU A 759 15.48 4.55 -10.37
C GLU A 759 16.59 3.58 -9.90
N ARG A 760 17.21 2.85 -10.83
CA ARG A 760 18.31 1.93 -10.51
C ARG A 760 19.63 2.66 -10.46
N TYR A 761 20.49 2.23 -9.54
CA TYR A 761 21.83 2.75 -9.35
C TYR A 761 22.86 1.60 -9.30
N ILE A 762 24.07 1.87 -9.79
CA ILE A 762 25.27 1.12 -9.45
C ILE A 762 25.91 1.82 -8.25
N ILE A 763 26.30 1.02 -7.26
CA ILE A 763 26.95 1.53 -6.06
C ILE A 763 28.41 1.11 -6.13
N GLU A 764 29.30 2.08 -6.21
CA GLU A 764 30.74 1.87 -6.20
C GLU A 764 31.28 2.12 -4.80
N ILE A 765 31.99 1.15 -4.24
CA ILE A 765 32.76 1.31 -3.00
C ILE A 765 34.24 1.20 -3.35
N LYS A 766 34.93 2.34 -3.41
CA LYS A 766 36.35 2.45 -3.78
C LYS A 766 37.23 2.48 -2.53
N VAL A 767 38.27 1.65 -2.50
CA VAL A 767 39.33 1.70 -1.48
C VAL A 767 40.49 2.51 -2.05
N LEU A 768 40.66 3.74 -1.55
CA LEU A 768 41.53 4.77 -2.14
C LEU A 768 42.97 4.72 -1.66
N LYS A 769 43.21 4.24 -0.43
CA LYS A 769 44.55 4.25 0.18
C LYS A 769 44.78 2.97 0.96
N ASN A 770 46.01 2.47 0.93
CA ASN A 770 46.46 1.48 1.88
C ASN A 770 47.46 2.08 2.87
N VAL A 771 47.34 1.73 4.14
CA VAL A 771 48.35 2.01 5.16
C VAL A 771 49.34 0.84 5.16
N ALA A 772 50.53 1.07 4.61
CA ALA A 772 51.58 0.05 4.56
C ALA A 772 51.86 -0.53 5.97
N ASN A 773 52.16 -1.83 6.02
CA ASN A 773 52.44 -2.59 7.24
C ASN A 773 51.29 -2.68 8.27
N THR A 774 50.05 -2.46 7.85
CA THR A 774 48.87 -2.65 8.70
C THR A 774 48.05 -3.82 8.21
N VAL A 775 47.71 -4.74 9.11
CA VAL A 775 46.80 -5.86 8.83
C VAL A 775 45.46 -5.56 9.49
N TYR A 776 44.41 -5.54 8.69
CA TYR A 776 43.04 -5.30 9.09
C TYR A 776 42.31 -6.60 9.39
N GLN A 777 41.53 -6.58 10.47
CA GLN A 777 40.64 -7.66 10.87
C GLN A 777 39.19 -7.19 10.77
N THR A 778 38.33 -8.07 10.25
CA THR A 778 36.88 -7.84 10.26
C THR A 778 36.33 -7.93 11.70
N PRO A 779 35.09 -7.46 11.96
CA PRO A 779 34.47 -7.58 13.29
C PRO A 779 34.39 -9.02 13.83
N ALA A 780 34.41 -10.03 12.94
CA ALA A 780 34.46 -11.44 13.28
C ALA A 780 35.88 -11.95 13.63
N ARG A 781 36.87 -11.05 13.73
CA ARG A 781 38.31 -11.35 13.95
C ARG A 781 38.92 -12.24 12.87
N LYS A 782 38.40 -12.15 11.65
CA LYS A 782 38.91 -12.86 10.47
C LYS A 782 39.71 -11.91 9.58
N MET A 783 40.78 -12.41 9.00
CA MET A 783 41.66 -11.67 8.09
C MET A 783 41.51 -12.26 6.70
N PHE A 784 41.17 -11.41 5.73
CA PHE A 784 41.04 -11.79 4.34
C PHE A 784 42.12 -11.12 3.51
N PHE A 785 42.64 -11.84 2.53
CA PHE A 785 43.52 -11.31 1.48
C PHE A 785 42.91 -11.69 0.13
N ARG A 786 42.98 -10.77 -0.82
CA ARG A 786 42.51 -10.99 -2.17
C ARG A 786 43.60 -11.65 -3.01
N LYS A 787 43.22 -12.66 -3.79
CA LYS A 787 44.08 -13.38 -4.72
C LYS A 787 43.27 -13.65 -6.00
N GLY A 788 43.62 -12.97 -7.09
CA GLY A 788 42.75 -12.88 -8.26
C GLY A 788 41.36 -12.33 -7.90
N ALA A 789 40.31 -12.96 -8.42
CA ALA A 789 38.90 -12.63 -8.17
C ALA A 789 38.38 -13.09 -6.79
N SER A 790 39.17 -13.82 -6.00
CA SER A 790 38.70 -14.48 -4.78
C SER A 790 39.32 -13.90 -3.50
N ASN A 791 38.57 -13.93 -2.40
CA ASN A 791 39.06 -13.58 -1.07
C ASN A 791 39.40 -14.86 -0.30
N CYS A 792 40.65 -15.00 0.14
CA CYS A 792 41.12 -16.12 0.94
C CYS A 792 41.23 -15.68 2.41
N GLU A 793 40.72 -16.51 3.33
CA GLU A 793 40.88 -16.33 4.77
C GLU A 793 42.29 -16.79 5.18
N TYR A 794 42.97 -16.01 6.02
CA TYR A 794 44.28 -16.35 6.57
C TYR A 794 44.26 -16.34 8.09
N THR A 795 44.98 -17.27 8.68
CA THR A 795 45.24 -17.33 10.13
C THR A 795 46.39 -16.41 10.53
N VAL A 796 46.47 -16.07 11.82
CA VAL A 796 47.57 -15.26 12.38
C VAL A 796 48.93 -15.91 12.13
N GLN A 797 49.01 -17.24 12.14
CA GLN A 797 50.26 -17.98 11.92
C GLN A 797 50.73 -17.87 10.47
N GLU A 798 49.82 -18.02 9.51
CA GLU A 798 50.13 -17.91 8.07
C GLU A 798 50.55 -16.48 7.69
N ILE A 799 49.92 -15.46 8.29
CA ILE A 799 50.30 -14.06 8.06
C ILE A 799 51.68 -13.78 8.62
N ARG A 800 52.01 -14.30 9.82
CA ARG A 800 53.35 -14.17 10.40
C ARG A 800 54.40 -14.84 9.51
N ALA A 801 54.15 -16.07 9.07
CA ALA A 801 55.05 -16.78 8.15
C ALA A 801 55.28 -15.97 6.87
N ARG A 802 54.20 -15.48 6.24
CA ARG A 802 54.28 -14.66 5.03
C ARG A 802 55.00 -13.32 5.24
N THR A 803 54.79 -12.67 6.37
CA THR A 803 55.47 -11.40 6.71
C THR A 803 56.98 -11.65 6.91
N ILE A 804 57.34 -12.76 7.56
CA ILE A 804 58.73 -13.18 7.74
C ILE A 804 59.36 -13.45 6.37
N GLU A 805 58.71 -14.22 5.49
CA GLU A 805 59.21 -14.50 4.13
C GLU A 805 59.41 -13.22 3.31
N GLN A 806 58.46 -12.27 3.38
CA GLN A 806 58.58 -10.98 2.70
C GLN A 806 59.74 -10.13 3.23
N GLN A 807 59.93 -10.11 4.56
CA GLN A 807 61.05 -9.41 5.19
C GLN A 807 62.39 -10.08 4.86
N GLU A 808 62.46 -11.41 4.90
CA GLU A 808 63.64 -12.18 4.51
C GLU A 808 64.01 -11.92 3.05
N ALA A 809 63.05 -11.93 2.13
CA ALA A 809 63.29 -11.61 0.72
C ALA A 809 63.83 -10.18 0.54
N LYS A 810 63.28 -9.20 1.28
CA LYS A 810 63.74 -7.82 1.27
C LYS A 810 65.18 -7.70 1.81
N TYR A 811 65.47 -8.30 2.96
CA TYR A 811 66.80 -8.28 3.56
C TYR A 811 67.82 -9.04 2.70
N GLN A 812 67.43 -10.13 2.04
CA GLN A 812 68.31 -10.83 1.10
C GLN A 812 68.69 -9.95 -0.10
N ALA A 813 67.75 -9.16 -0.63
CA ALA A 813 68.03 -8.22 -1.71
C ALA A 813 68.98 -7.10 -1.25
N GLU A 814 68.79 -6.58 -0.03
CA GLU A 814 69.65 -5.56 0.59
C GLU A 814 71.06 -6.11 0.89
N ILE A 815 71.16 -7.34 1.41
CA ILE A 815 72.44 -8.03 1.62
C ILE A 815 73.20 -8.16 0.30
N ARG A 816 72.54 -8.53 -0.80
CA ARG A 816 73.19 -8.64 -2.12
C ARG A 816 73.71 -7.28 -2.62
N THR A 817 72.94 -6.21 -2.42
CA THR A 817 73.37 -4.85 -2.83
C THR A 817 74.53 -4.34 -1.97
N LEU A 818 74.51 -4.61 -0.67
CA LEU A 818 75.61 -4.30 0.24
C LEU A 818 76.87 -5.11 -0.09
N GLN A 819 76.74 -6.39 -0.47
CA GLN A 819 77.87 -7.20 -0.93
C GLN A 819 78.51 -6.63 -2.19
N LEU A 820 77.71 -6.22 -3.17
CA LEU A 820 78.20 -5.57 -4.40
C LEU A 820 78.93 -4.25 -4.11
N THR A 821 78.37 -3.39 -3.28
CA THR A 821 79.02 -2.11 -2.90
C THR A 821 80.29 -2.32 -2.08
N LEU A 822 80.36 -3.35 -1.24
CA LEU A 822 81.56 -3.68 -0.48
C LEU A 822 82.67 -4.23 -1.39
N GLU A 823 82.32 -4.99 -2.43
CA GLU A 823 83.26 -5.40 -3.48
C GLU A 823 83.78 -4.21 -4.29
N GLU A 824 82.92 -3.25 -4.65
CA GLU A 824 83.32 -2.01 -5.32
C GLU A 824 84.24 -1.14 -4.45
N ALA A 825 83.92 -0.98 -3.17
CA ALA A 825 84.75 -0.25 -2.22
C ALA A 825 86.12 -0.93 -2.03
N ARG A 826 86.17 -2.27 -1.98
CA ARG A 826 87.43 -3.03 -1.96
C ARG A 826 88.25 -2.82 -3.23
N ARG A 827 87.62 -2.79 -4.41
CA ARG A 827 88.30 -2.47 -5.67
C ARG A 827 88.87 -1.05 -5.67
N MET A 828 88.14 -0.07 -5.15
CA MET A 828 88.63 1.33 -5.04
C MET A 828 89.73 1.52 -3.98
N ALA A 829 89.74 0.72 -2.91
CA ALA A 829 90.83 0.74 -1.94
C ALA A 829 92.11 0.08 -2.50
N ALA A 830 91.96 -1.00 -3.28
CA ALA A 830 93.07 -1.68 -3.94
C ALA A 830 93.70 -0.86 -5.08
N SER A 831 93.02 0.16 -5.63
CA SER A 831 93.58 1.06 -6.65
C SER A 831 94.28 2.31 -6.07
N LYS A 832 94.23 2.51 -4.76
CA LYS A 832 94.89 3.64 -4.04
C LYS A 832 96.17 3.23 -3.29
N ASN A 833 96.44 1.93 -3.17
CA ASN A 833 97.74 1.37 -2.79
C ASN A 833 98.50 0.96 -4.05
#